data_AF-A0A1Y4SJI5-F1
#
_entry.id   AF-A0A1Y4SJI5-F1
#
_cell.length_a   1.000
_cell.length_b   1.000
_cell.length_c   1.000
_cell.angle_alpha   90.00
_cell.angle_beta   90.00
_cell.angle_gamma   90.00
#
_symmetry.space_group_name_H-M   'P 1'
#
loop_
_entity.id
_entity.type
_entity.pdbx_description
1 polymer ?
#
loop_
_entity_poly.entity_id
_entity_poly.type
_entity_poly.pdbx_seq_one_letter_code
_entity_poly.pdbx_strand_id
1 'polypeptide(L)'
;MKCIYCGGEVLVQPGSSIGICTSCMAENPLPKKEEIKELYGKAGAALRESRFDEAKELFQELLIENPDDAAVCWGFALSEYGIEYVTDPATGEQLPTLHRLSMQKFSEYLYVKKAIDLSWNSLDRDFYIKQSELIDSIQARSLSISSQETPVDVFICYKRSEEGEKRTADSRMAADYYRELTRRGYQVFFAEETLKAGEEYEPRIFAALQSAKVMIAFASKREYYEAVWVKNEWSRYAALIKRDLEEKKHTDRLLIPMFQHMKHEELPEALRSMPSYVEMMTSANPKSELLNLVAGHFKRGKAENVSDILREVRGSSLTGRGAASGESAARSGGGLSGGAGSGLEESMEKTRMLATVRLVNKDFEEAEQLFRRALGQPGGEIDPENWLGLMMSVRNIAGKEALASYDTPVDDDEYYQKALACASGEGIRELQKIAANCRENRDWAQKTEKERAQCEAKVRSLIDKKTGAVLDERRKRCEVQKKLLEEKAAEKPGQMVFWLLFLFLGNLFPFIAFYYLNILGKSDGLGAIVFLMLFQPVFYGIVVWRLCTKKQILDTGLIAYAMRLVIAGFAYWAVMLAASFLMSHAGILFLILAAAASVLTVVRLLAAPMKRAKGIREGKSWAAQQREQLPQLMEELVLSLNQEVDEATEDYRRYYTNFDARRREWNQMIRSSVEKKAKQLAAELDACERRTR
;
A
#
# COMPACT_ATOMS: atom_id res chain seq x y z
N MET A 1 12.80 -24.16 21.73
CA MET A 1 11.57 -24.28 22.56
C MET A 1 10.89 -25.62 22.28
N LYS A 2 9.88 -26.04 23.07
CA LYS A 2 9.02 -27.18 22.70
C LYS A 2 7.72 -26.67 22.07
N CYS A 3 7.26 -27.36 21.04
CA CYS A 3 6.10 -27.01 20.24
C CYS A 3 4.81 -27.27 21.03
N ILE A 4 3.96 -26.24 21.17
CA ILE A 4 2.66 -26.36 21.89
C ILE A 4 1.66 -27.29 21.17
N TYR A 5 2.03 -27.81 20.00
CA TYR A 5 1.17 -28.62 19.12
C TYR A 5 1.59 -30.10 19.05
N CYS A 6 2.90 -30.40 19.00
CA CYS A 6 3.39 -31.79 18.88
C CYS A 6 4.43 -32.20 19.94
N GLY A 7 4.91 -31.27 20.78
CA GLY A 7 5.99 -31.53 21.74
C GLY A 7 7.40 -31.63 21.13
N GLY A 8 7.52 -31.63 19.81
CA GLY A 8 8.77 -31.50 19.07
C GLY A 8 9.49 -30.16 19.32
N GLU A 9 10.69 -30.00 18.78
CA GLU A 9 11.49 -28.80 19.03
C GLU A 9 11.13 -27.66 18.07
N VAL A 10 11.23 -26.41 18.52
CA VAL A 10 10.94 -25.21 17.73
C VAL A 10 12.21 -24.38 17.58
N LEU A 11 12.58 -24.14 16.33
CA LEU A 11 13.63 -23.22 15.89
C LEU A 11 13.03 -21.82 15.72
N VAL A 12 13.82 -20.78 15.97
CA VAL A 12 13.36 -19.39 16.00
C VAL A 12 14.36 -18.50 15.28
N GLN A 13 13.88 -17.61 14.41
CA GLN A 13 14.71 -16.54 13.86
C GLN A 13 14.85 -15.40 14.90
N PRO A 14 16.05 -14.81 15.08
CA PRO A 14 16.22 -13.65 15.94
C PRO A 14 15.30 -12.50 15.50
N GLY A 15 14.43 -12.02 16.41
CA GLY A 15 13.48 -10.93 16.12
C GLY A 15 12.11 -11.36 15.60
N SER A 16 11.80 -12.66 15.58
CA SER A 16 10.43 -13.19 15.38
C SER A 16 9.83 -13.70 16.70
N SER A 17 8.51 -13.58 16.90
CA SER A 17 7.78 -14.31 17.95
C SER A 17 7.09 -15.58 17.46
N ILE A 18 7.19 -15.90 16.17
CA ILE A 18 6.79 -17.18 15.57
C ILE A 18 8.05 -18.00 15.19
N GLY A 19 8.11 -19.25 15.61
CA GLY A 19 9.15 -20.21 15.21
C GLY A 19 8.60 -21.38 14.39
N ILE A 20 9.47 -22.24 13.84
CA ILE A 20 9.07 -23.43 13.05
C ILE A 20 9.47 -24.71 13.80
N CYS A 21 8.56 -25.68 13.88
CA CYS A 21 8.81 -26.95 14.56
C CYS A 21 9.56 -27.98 13.69
N THR A 22 10.66 -28.51 14.20
CA THR A 22 11.50 -29.52 13.50
C THR A 22 10.82 -30.87 13.31
N SER A 23 9.83 -31.21 14.14
CA SER A 23 9.18 -32.53 14.12
C SER A 23 7.87 -32.57 13.34
N CYS A 24 7.38 -31.42 12.86
CA CYS A 24 6.06 -31.32 12.22
C CYS A 24 5.84 -30.08 11.33
N MET A 25 6.88 -29.26 11.12
CA MET A 25 6.90 -28.06 10.27
C MET A 25 5.92 -26.92 10.64
N ALA A 26 5.17 -27.09 11.73
CA ALA A 26 4.28 -26.10 12.33
C ALA A 26 4.92 -24.73 12.64
N GLU A 27 4.27 -23.65 12.20
CA GLU A 27 4.48 -22.29 12.71
C GLU A 27 3.92 -22.16 14.13
N ASN A 28 4.80 -21.99 15.12
CA ASN A 28 4.51 -22.04 16.54
C ASN A 28 4.74 -20.69 17.24
N PRO A 29 3.71 -20.08 17.86
CA PRO A 29 3.87 -18.90 18.71
C PRO A 29 4.75 -19.17 19.92
N LEU A 30 5.64 -18.23 20.24
CA LEU A 30 6.57 -18.32 21.35
C LEU A 30 6.55 -17.06 22.23
N PRO A 31 6.69 -17.21 23.57
CA PRO A 31 6.76 -16.08 24.48
C PRO A 31 8.04 -15.27 24.27
N LYS A 32 7.91 -13.94 24.42
CA LYS A 32 8.99 -12.95 24.22
C LYS A 32 10.06 -13.00 25.32
N LYS A 33 9.69 -13.42 26.53
CA LYS A 33 10.61 -13.53 27.68
C LYS A 33 11.08 -14.97 27.89
N GLU A 34 12.33 -15.13 28.34
CA GLU A 34 12.92 -16.43 28.68
C GLU A 34 12.26 -17.05 29.92
N GLU A 35 11.96 -16.21 30.91
CA GLU A 35 11.51 -16.57 32.26
C GLU A 35 10.25 -17.46 32.28
N ILE A 36 9.30 -17.19 31.38
CA ILE A 36 8.02 -17.89 31.31
C ILE A 36 8.04 -19.16 30.44
N LYS A 37 9.17 -19.51 29.81
CA LYS A 37 9.22 -20.61 28.82
C LYS A 37 8.90 -21.99 29.41
N GLU A 38 9.24 -22.24 30.66
CA GLU A 38 8.92 -23.53 31.31
C GLU A 38 7.40 -23.67 31.53
N LEU A 39 6.76 -22.65 32.10
CA LEU A 39 5.31 -22.64 32.36
C LEU A 39 4.50 -22.63 31.05
N TYR A 40 4.96 -21.88 30.05
CA TYR A 40 4.41 -21.93 28.68
C TYR A 40 4.54 -23.33 28.06
N GLY A 41 5.65 -24.04 28.31
CA GLY A 41 5.86 -25.42 27.90
C GLY A 41 4.90 -26.41 28.57
N LYS A 42 4.54 -26.18 29.84
CA LYS A 42 3.54 -26.96 30.60
C LYS A 42 2.11 -26.69 30.10
N ALA A 43 1.74 -25.42 29.94
CA ALA A 43 0.44 -25.03 29.38
C ALA A 43 0.24 -25.59 27.95
N GLY A 44 1.29 -25.51 27.14
CA GLY A 44 1.35 -26.14 25.82
C GLY A 44 1.38 -27.67 25.85
N ALA A 45 1.71 -28.33 26.96
CA ALA A 45 1.55 -29.79 27.10
C ALA A 45 0.11 -30.18 27.40
N ALA A 46 -0.55 -29.46 28.32
CA ALA A 46 -1.97 -29.65 28.60
C ALA A 46 -2.83 -29.45 27.33
N LEU A 47 -2.50 -28.49 26.45
CA LEU A 47 -3.16 -28.35 25.14
C LEU A 47 -3.07 -29.59 24.23
N ARG A 48 -1.89 -30.23 24.12
CA ARG A 48 -1.68 -31.43 23.26
C ARG A 48 -2.32 -32.70 23.79
N GLU A 49 -2.74 -32.67 25.05
CA GLU A 49 -3.38 -33.79 25.74
C GLU A 49 -4.88 -33.52 25.91
N SER A 50 -5.42 -32.52 25.20
CA SER A 50 -6.79 -32.00 25.31
C SER A 50 -7.21 -31.59 26.73
N ARG A 51 -6.26 -31.35 27.65
CA ARG A 51 -6.49 -30.91 29.04
C ARG A 51 -6.76 -29.39 29.08
N PHE A 52 -7.75 -28.93 28.31
CA PHE A 52 -8.00 -27.52 28.02
C PHE A 52 -8.25 -26.62 29.24
N ASP A 53 -8.91 -27.14 30.28
CA ASP A 53 -9.19 -26.34 31.49
C ASP A 53 -7.91 -26.08 32.29
N GLU A 54 -7.02 -27.08 32.40
CA GLU A 54 -5.70 -26.94 33.02
C GLU A 54 -4.78 -26.05 32.16
N ALA A 55 -4.81 -26.21 30.83
CA ALA A 55 -4.11 -25.32 29.92
C ALA A 55 -4.57 -23.86 30.11
N LYS A 56 -5.88 -23.63 30.21
CA LYS A 56 -6.47 -22.31 30.46
C LYS A 56 -6.01 -21.72 31.79
N GLU A 57 -5.98 -22.51 32.86
CA GLU A 57 -5.47 -22.08 34.18
C GLU A 57 -3.99 -21.67 34.10
N LEU A 58 -3.13 -22.49 33.49
CA LEU A 58 -1.70 -22.20 33.33
C LEU A 58 -1.45 -20.98 32.42
N PHE A 59 -2.23 -20.80 31.35
CA PHE A 59 -2.18 -19.57 30.55
C PHE A 59 -2.77 -18.35 31.28
N GLN A 60 -3.69 -18.52 32.23
CA GLN A 60 -4.20 -17.42 33.05
C GLN A 60 -3.15 -16.93 34.04
N GLU A 61 -2.39 -17.84 34.65
CA GLU A 61 -1.23 -17.53 35.49
C GLU A 61 -0.17 -16.74 34.68
N LEU A 62 0.18 -17.22 33.49
CA LEU A 62 1.07 -16.52 32.56
C LEU A 62 0.57 -15.12 32.16
N LEU A 63 -0.74 -14.92 32.00
CA LEU A 63 -1.33 -13.60 31.69
C LEU A 63 -1.33 -12.62 32.86
N ILE A 64 -1.30 -13.11 34.10
CA ILE A 64 -1.17 -12.25 35.31
C ILE A 64 0.24 -11.68 35.40
N GLU A 65 1.26 -12.51 35.10
CA GLU A 65 2.65 -12.06 35.08
C GLU A 65 3.01 -11.25 33.82
N ASN A 66 2.43 -11.61 32.66
CA ASN A 66 2.81 -11.10 31.34
C ASN A 66 1.59 -10.80 30.45
N PRO A 67 0.81 -9.75 30.75
CA PRO A 67 -0.44 -9.42 30.03
C PRO A 67 -0.26 -8.93 28.58
N ASP A 68 0.98 -8.62 28.18
CA ASP A 68 1.37 -8.05 26.89
C ASP A 68 2.14 -9.02 25.97
N ASP A 69 2.13 -10.32 26.30
CA ASP A 69 2.67 -11.38 25.45
C ASP A 69 1.61 -11.94 24.48
N ALA A 70 1.93 -11.90 23.18
CA ALA A 70 1.01 -12.31 22.12
C ALA A 70 0.80 -13.83 22.07
N ALA A 71 1.85 -14.62 22.33
CA ALA A 71 1.80 -16.07 22.29
C ALA A 71 1.04 -16.63 23.50
N VAL A 72 1.20 -16.01 24.68
CA VAL A 72 0.36 -16.30 25.86
C VAL A 72 -1.11 -15.92 25.60
N CYS A 73 -1.39 -14.74 25.05
CA CYS A 73 -2.75 -14.31 24.67
C CYS A 73 -3.42 -15.27 23.67
N TRP A 74 -2.63 -15.89 22.78
CA TRP A 74 -3.05 -16.91 21.84
C TRP A 74 -3.37 -18.24 22.55
N GLY A 75 -2.41 -18.80 23.29
CA GLY A 75 -2.55 -20.06 24.02
C GLY A 75 -3.72 -20.08 25.00
N PHE A 76 -4.01 -18.96 25.67
CA PHE A 76 -5.21 -18.82 26.49
C PHE A 76 -6.51 -18.95 25.68
N ALA A 77 -6.60 -18.30 24.51
CA ALA A 77 -7.81 -18.33 23.69
C ALA A 77 -8.03 -19.70 23.02
N LEU A 78 -6.95 -20.34 22.61
CA LEU A 78 -6.89 -21.74 22.19
C LEU A 78 -7.47 -22.68 23.26
N SER A 79 -7.07 -22.48 24.52
CA SER A 79 -7.54 -23.28 25.67
C SER A 79 -9.01 -23.03 26.02
N GLU A 80 -9.48 -21.78 25.94
CA GLU A 80 -10.90 -21.48 26.15
C GLU A 80 -11.80 -22.21 25.13
N TYR A 81 -11.48 -22.09 23.85
CA TYR A 81 -12.27 -22.69 22.76
C TYR A 81 -11.96 -24.18 22.56
N GLY A 82 -11.19 -24.78 23.46
CA GLY A 82 -10.87 -26.21 23.48
C GLY A 82 -10.43 -26.71 22.12
N ILE A 83 -9.52 -25.97 21.51
CA ILE A 83 -8.98 -26.31 20.20
C ILE A 83 -7.87 -27.30 20.47
N GLU A 84 -7.91 -28.45 19.81
CA GLU A 84 -6.79 -29.36 19.72
C GLU A 84 -6.12 -29.24 18.36
N TYR A 85 -4.88 -29.68 18.40
CA TYR A 85 -3.92 -29.65 17.35
C TYR A 85 -3.76 -31.11 16.90
N VAL A 86 -4.45 -31.54 15.83
CA VAL A 86 -4.50 -32.94 15.37
C VAL A 86 -3.92 -33.04 13.96
N THR A 87 -3.21 -34.14 13.67
CA THR A 87 -2.58 -34.34 12.35
C THR A 87 -3.54 -34.91 11.34
N ASP A 88 -3.53 -34.35 10.13
CA ASP A 88 -4.13 -35.01 8.97
C ASP A 88 -3.17 -36.12 8.46
N PRO A 89 -3.58 -37.39 8.47
CA PRO A 89 -2.75 -38.48 7.95
C PRO A 89 -2.52 -38.43 6.43
N ALA A 90 -3.31 -37.64 5.68
CA ALA A 90 -3.19 -37.55 4.23
C ALA A 90 -2.14 -36.54 3.76
N THR A 91 -2.02 -35.39 4.43
CA THR A 91 -1.05 -34.33 4.09
C THR A 91 0.14 -34.25 5.06
N GLY A 92 0.01 -34.75 6.30
CA GLY A 92 0.92 -34.44 7.40
C GLY A 92 0.77 -33.00 7.93
N GLU A 93 -0.12 -32.20 7.34
CA GLU A 93 -0.40 -30.84 7.78
C GLU A 93 -1.20 -30.82 9.08
N GLN A 94 -1.29 -29.59 9.58
CA GLN A 94 -1.55 -29.25 10.95
C GLN A 94 -2.90 -28.50 10.97
N LEU A 95 -4.03 -29.24 11.08
CA LEU A 95 -5.38 -28.72 10.76
C LEU A 95 -6.32 -28.66 12.00
N PRO A 96 -6.99 -27.52 12.24
CA PRO A 96 -7.67 -27.28 13.52
C PRO A 96 -8.80 -28.25 13.83
N THR A 97 -8.80 -28.79 15.05
CA THR A 97 -9.89 -29.62 15.57
C THR A 97 -10.53 -28.96 16.78
N LEU A 98 -11.77 -28.50 16.63
CA LEU A 98 -12.53 -27.90 17.73
C LEU A 98 -13.13 -29.02 18.61
N HIS A 99 -12.83 -29.00 19.90
CA HIS A 99 -13.52 -29.78 20.94
C HIS A 99 -14.47 -28.93 21.79
N ARG A 100 -14.55 -27.61 21.52
CA ARG A 100 -15.59 -26.72 22.06
C ARG A 100 -16.07 -25.74 20.99
N LEU A 101 -17.23 -26.02 20.42
CA LEU A 101 -17.98 -25.02 19.68
C LEU A 101 -18.57 -23.95 20.61
N SER A 102 -18.68 -22.75 20.06
CA SER A 102 -19.21 -21.52 20.66
C SER A 102 -20.13 -20.82 19.65
N MET A 103 -21.07 -20.01 20.12
CA MET A 103 -21.89 -19.14 19.25
C MET A 103 -21.19 -17.83 18.91
N GLN A 104 -20.44 -17.28 19.88
CA GLN A 104 -19.45 -16.26 19.60
C GLN A 104 -18.42 -16.92 18.70
N LYS A 105 -18.31 -16.45 17.48
CA LYS A 105 -17.34 -16.98 16.53
C LYS A 105 -15.91 -16.79 17.06
N PHE A 106 -14.98 -17.32 16.29
CA PHE A 106 -13.73 -16.63 16.07
C PHE A 106 -13.95 -15.41 15.14
N SER A 107 -12.96 -14.56 14.91
CA SER A 107 -13.22 -13.10 14.72
C SER A 107 -14.28 -12.43 15.67
N GLU A 108 -14.66 -13.02 16.84
CA GLU A 108 -15.71 -12.55 17.78
C GLU A 108 -15.43 -12.46 19.31
N TYR A 109 -14.38 -13.01 19.90
CA TYR A 109 -14.10 -12.98 21.38
C TYR A 109 -13.11 -11.79 21.80
N LEU A 110 -12.40 -11.68 22.97
CA LEU A 110 -11.40 -10.59 23.38
C LEU A 110 -9.81 -10.73 23.23
N TYR A 111 -9.02 -11.47 24.06
CA TYR A 111 -7.52 -11.66 24.00
C TYR A 111 -6.77 -11.88 22.65
N VAL A 112 -7.26 -12.60 21.63
CA VAL A 112 -6.53 -12.70 20.33
C VAL A 112 -6.57 -11.40 19.52
N LYS A 113 -7.49 -10.46 19.78
CA LYS A 113 -7.26 -9.08 19.33
C LYS A 113 -5.96 -8.57 19.92
N LYS A 114 -5.76 -8.76 21.24
CA LYS A 114 -4.46 -8.47 21.86
C LYS A 114 -3.32 -9.25 21.20
N ALA A 115 -3.43 -10.53 20.84
CA ALA A 115 -2.35 -11.24 20.12
C ALA A 115 -2.00 -10.59 18.76
N ILE A 116 -3.02 -10.16 18.00
CA ILE A 116 -2.89 -9.44 16.73
C ILE A 116 -2.37 -7.99 16.94
N ASP A 117 -2.70 -7.35 18.06
CA ASP A 117 -2.27 -6.00 18.42
C ASP A 117 -0.84 -5.97 19.00
N LEU A 118 -0.46 -7.01 19.75
CA LEU A 118 0.84 -7.22 20.41
C LEU A 118 1.85 -7.99 19.55
N SER A 119 1.49 -8.33 18.32
CA SER A 119 2.36 -8.97 17.31
C SER A 119 3.66 -8.19 17.10
N TRP A 120 4.81 -8.86 17.05
CA TRP A 120 6.11 -8.18 16.98
C TRP A 120 6.36 -7.48 15.64
N ASN A 121 5.88 -8.06 14.54
CA ASN A 121 6.05 -7.55 13.18
C ASN A 121 4.82 -7.89 12.32
N SER A 122 4.83 -7.52 11.03
CA SER A 122 3.71 -7.77 10.11
C SER A 122 3.49 -9.24 9.75
N LEU A 123 4.55 -10.08 9.74
CA LEU A 123 4.44 -11.52 9.48
C LEU A 123 3.82 -12.25 10.68
N ASP A 124 4.25 -11.91 11.89
CA ASP A 124 3.66 -12.41 13.15
C ASP A 124 2.16 -12.04 13.24
N ARG A 125 1.81 -10.83 12.78
CA ARG A 125 0.41 -10.38 12.66
C ARG A 125 -0.36 -11.21 11.63
N ASP A 126 0.19 -11.36 10.43
CA ASP A 126 -0.37 -12.16 9.34
C ASP A 126 -0.61 -13.61 9.75
N PHE A 127 0.30 -14.22 10.52
CA PHE A 127 0.11 -15.54 11.13
C PHE A 127 -1.18 -15.56 11.97
N TYR A 128 -1.28 -14.68 12.98
CA TYR A 128 -2.45 -14.67 13.87
C TYR A 128 -3.76 -14.36 13.12
N ILE A 129 -3.72 -13.56 12.05
CA ILE A 129 -4.89 -13.25 11.21
C ILE A 129 -5.31 -14.45 10.34
N LYS A 130 -4.40 -15.03 9.54
CA LYS A 130 -4.72 -16.17 8.66
C LYS A 130 -5.19 -17.37 9.47
N GLN A 131 -4.52 -17.61 10.59
CA GLN A 131 -4.95 -18.62 11.56
C GLN A 131 -6.32 -18.27 12.16
N SER A 132 -6.64 -16.97 12.40
CA SER A 132 -7.97 -16.51 12.86
C SER A 132 -9.12 -16.76 11.89
N GLU A 133 -8.85 -16.62 10.59
CA GLU A 133 -9.83 -16.87 9.54
C GLU A 133 -10.02 -18.39 9.30
N LEU A 134 -9.00 -19.20 9.59
CA LEU A 134 -9.02 -20.65 9.39
C LEU A 134 -10.02 -21.37 10.31
N ILE A 135 -9.97 -21.21 11.64
CA ILE A 135 -11.03 -21.80 12.47
C ILE A 135 -12.36 -21.14 12.20
N ASP A 136 -12.44 -19.86 11.87
CA ASP A 136 -13.75 -19.27 11.60
C ASP A 136 -14.50 -19.97 10.46
N SER A 137 -13.77 -20.45 9.44
CA SER A 137 -14.33 -21.30 8.40
C SER A 137 -14.82 -22.66 8.92
N ILE A 138 -14.09 -23.29 9.87
CA ILE A 138 -14.47 -24.57 10.47
C ILE A 138 -15.61 -24.40 11.47
N GLN A 139 -15.54 -23.43 12.38
CA GLN A 139 -16.59 -23.09 13.34
C GLN A 139 -17.89 -22.74 12.61
N ALA A 140 -17.84 -21.95 11.52
CA ALA A 140 -19.02 -21.67 10.70
C ALA A 140 -19.59 -22.93 10.04
N ARG A 141 -18.75 -23.84 9.51
CA ARG A 141 -19.19 -25.15 9.03
C ARG A 141 -19.86 -25.97 10.14
N SER A 142 -19.18 -26.12 11.27
CA SER A 142 -19.62 -26.93 12.41
C SER A 142 -20.89 -26.39 13.06
N LEU A 143 -21.08 -25.07 13.13
CA LEU A 143 -22.33 -24.43 13.53
C LEU A 143 -23.44 -24.64 12.49
N SER A 144 -23.12 -24.59 11.19
CA SER A 144 -24.08 -24.91 10.12
C SER A 144 -24.58 -26.36 10.21
N ILE A 145 -23.68 -27.31 10.47
CA ILE A 145 -24.04 -28.72 10.76
C ILE A 145 -24.89 -28.79 12.03
N SER A 146 -24.43 -28.21 13.14
CA SER A 146 -25.15 -28.18 14.43
C SER A 146 -26.55 -27.58 14.34
N SER A 147 -26.80 -26.64 13.42
CA SER A 147 -28.12 -26.02 13.23
C SER A 147 -29.14 -26.92 12.51
N GLN A 148 -28.69 -28.03 11.91
CA GLN A 148 -29.51 -29.02 11.22
C GLN A 148 -29.81 -30.25 12.10
N GLU A 149 -29.12 -30.39 13.24
CA GLU A 149 -29.30 -31.49 14.18
C GLU A 149 -30.63 -31.37 14.95
N THR A 150 -31.20 -32.53 15.32
CA THR A 150 -32.49 -32.56 16.03
C THR A 150 -32.30 -32.23 17.53
N PRO A 151 -33.05 -31.27 18.10
CA PRO A 151 -32.98 -30.95 19.53
C PRO A 151 -33.27 -32.17 20.42
N VAL A 152 -32.49 -32.35 21.49
CA VAL A 152 -32.68 -33.43 22.47
C VAL A 152 -33.25 -32.92 23.79
N ASP A 153 -33.96 -33.78 24.52
CA ASP A 153 -34.44 -33.51 25.87
C ASP A 153 -33.32 -33.75 26.90
N VAL A 154 -32.60 -34.86 26.76
CA VAL A 154 -31.62 -35.36 27.75
C VAL A 154 -30.28 -35.69 27.10
N PHE A 155 -29.19 -35.27 27.74
CA PHE A 155 -27.81 -35.65 27.39
C PHE A 155 -27.27 -36.65 28.43
N ILE A 156 -26.65 -37.76 27.99
CA ILE A 156 -25.97 -38.71 28.89
C ILE A 156 -24.46 -38.62 28.67
N CYS A 157 -23.75 -38.08 29.66
CA CYS A 157 -22.30 -37.90 29.72
C CYS A 157 -21.68 -39.03 30.55
N TYR A 158 -20.69 -39.76 30.01
CA TYR A 158 -20.11 -40.96 30.65
C TYR A 158 -18.76 -41.36 30.03
N LYS A 159 -17.90 -42.04 30.80
CA LYS A 159 -16.64 -42.61 30.27
C LYS A 159 -16.90 -43.91 29.50
N ARG A 160 -16.75 -43.90 28.18
CA ARG A 160 -17.04 -45.05 27.28
C ARG A 160 -16.13 -46.27 27.47
N SER A 161 -14.82 -46.06 27.57
CA SER A 161 -13.78 -47.11 27.58
C SER A 161 -12.59 -46.75 28.47
N GLU A 162 -11.95 -47.79 29.02
CA GLU A 162 -10.59 -47.75 29.58
C GLU A 162 -9.55 -48.10 28.50
N GLU A 163 -8.27 -48.02 28.82
CA GLU A 163 -7.19 -48.39 27.90
C GLU A 163 -7.28 -49.88 27.52
N GLY A 164 -7.11 -50.19 26.23
CA GLY A 164 -7.32 -51.55 25.69
C GLY A 164 -8.78 -51.89 25.33
N GLU A 165 -9.54 -50.93 24.80
CA GLU A 165 -10.87 -51.05 24.16
C GLU A 165 -12.03 -51.64 24.98
N LYS A 166 -11.82 -52.04 26.24
CA LYS A 166 -12.89 -52.63 27.06
C LYS A 166 -13.95 -51.59 27.45
N ARG A 167 -15.21 -51.91 27.13
CA ARG A 167 -16.41 -51.15 27.51
C ARG A 167 -16.54 -51.09 29.04
N THR A 168 -16.66 -49.88 29.59
CA THR A 168 -16.80 -49.65 31.04
C THR A 168 -18.11 -50.22 31.61
N ALA A 169 -18.20 -50.30 32.94
CA ALA A 169 -19.48 -50.53 33.62
C ALA A 169 -20.46 -49.37 33.33
N ASP A 170 -19.95 -48.15 33.34
CA ASP A 170 -20.61 -46.88 33.08
C ASP A 170 -21.31 -46.87 31.73
N SER A 171 -20.62 -47.27 30.65
CA SER A 171 -21.20 -47.38 29.30
C SER A 171 -22.34 -48.39 29.22
N ARG A 172 -22.25 -49.52 29.94
CA ARG A 172 -23.37 -50.49 30.03
C ARG A 172 -24.56 -49.89 30.78
N MET A 173 -24.32 -49.19 31.88
CA MET A 173 -25.39 -48.60 32.68
C MET A 173 -26.04 -47.38 32.01
N ALA A 174 -25.25 -46.55 31.34
CA ALA A 174 -25.72 -45.45 30.51
C ALA A 174 -26.65 -45.95 29.38
N ALA A 175 -26.35 -47.10 28.77
CA ALA A 175 -27.26 -47.75 27.81
C ALA A 175 -28.59 -48.23 28.46
N ASP A 176 -28.58 -48.65 29.72
CA ASP A 176 -29.81 -49.00 30.47
C ASP A 176 -30.67 -47.79 30.86
N TYR A 177 -30.05 -46.61 31.02
CA TYR A 177 -30.73 -45.34 31.19
C TYR A 177 -31.27 -44.79 29.88
N TYR A 178 -30.47 -44.79 28.81
CA TYR A 178 -30.87 -44.46 27.45
C TYR A 178 -32.13 -45.24 27.03
N ARG A 179 -32.09 -46.58 27.10
CA ARG A 179 -33.23 -47.45 26.74
C ARG A 179 -34.48 -47.23 27.58
N GLU A 180 -34.35 -46.68 28.79
CA GLU A 180 -35.47 -46.36 29.67
C GLU A 180 -36.08 -44.99 29.38
N LEU A 181 -35.24 -43.98 29.18
CA LEU A 181 -35.63 -42.61 28.87
C LEU A 181 -36.29 -42.54 27.49
N THR A 182 -35.71 -43.20 26.48
CA THR A 182 -36.28 -43.29 25.14
C THR A 182 -37.63 -44.05 25.15
N ARG A 183 -37.79 -45.10 25.97
CA ARG A 183 -39.10 -45.78 26.15
C ARG A 183 -40.15 -44.88 26.81
N ARG A 184 -39.74 -43.85 27.55
CA ARG A 184 -40.62 -42.83 28.15
C ARG A 184 -40.91 -41.65 27.21
N GLY A 185 -40.37 -41.68 25.97
CA GLY A 185 -40.66 -40.71 24.91
C GLY A 185 -39.74 -39.49 24.88
N TYR A 186 -38.65 -39.48 25.65
CA TYR A 186 -37.64 -38.42 25.58
C TYR A 186 -36.73 -38.59 24.35
N GLN A 187 -36.32 -37.48 23.74
CA GLN A 187 -35.17 -37.47 22.82
C GLN A 187 -33.88 -37.47 23.63
N VAL A 188 -33.02 -38.48 23.44
CA VAL A 188 -31.84 -38.68 24.29
C VAL A 188 -30.57 -38.73 23.44
N PHE A 189 -29.62 -37.84 23.71
CA PHE A 189 -28.26 -37.95 23.19
C PHE A 189 -27.47 -38.97 24.02
N PHE A 190 -26.97 -40.00 23.35
CA PHE A 190 -26.15 -41.05 23.96
C PHE A 190 -25.09 -41.46 22.94
N ALA A 191 -23.83 -41.07 23.21
CA ALA A 191 -22.75 -41.03 22.22
C ALA A 191 -22.52 -42.34 21.44
N GLU A 192 -22.73 -43.50 22.07
CA GLU A 192 -22.54 -44.83 21.45
C GLU A 192 -23.62 -45.19 20.41
N GLU A 193 -24.79 -44.54 20.41
CA GLU A 193 -25.87 -44.74 19.43
C GLU A 193 -26.04 -43.51 18.51
N THR A 194 -25.73 -42.30 18.98
CA THR A 194 -25.96 -41.03 18.24
C THR A 194 -24.81 -40.62 17.30
N LEU A 195 -23.59 -41.13 17.53
CA LEU A 195 -22.39 -40.80 16.75
C LEU A 195 -21.95 -41.98 15.89
N LYS A 196 -21.95 -41.83 14.55
CA LYS A 196 -21.47 -42.87 13.63
C LYS A 196 -19.99 -42.66 13.32
N ALA A 197 -19.25 -43.76 13.15
CA ALA A 197 -17.83 -43.71 12.83
C ALA A 197 -17.56 -42.92 11.53
N GLY A 198 -16.72 -41.89 11.61
CA GLY A 198 -16.33 -41.05 10.47
C GLY A 198 -17.16 -39.76 10.28
N GLU A 199 -18.08 -39.43 11.18
CA GLU A 199 -18.77 -38.13 11.20
C GLU A 199 -18.04 -37.12 12.11
N GLU A 200 -18.17 -35.80 11.84
CA GLU A 200 -17.71 -34.74 12.76
C GLU A 200 -18.53 -34.80 14.06
N TYR A 201 -17.91 -35.21 15.18
CA TYR A 201 -18.62 -35.49 16.44
C TYR A 201 -19.04 -34.24 17.23
N GLU A 202 -18.15 -33.26 17.37
CA GLU A 202 -18.39 -32.05 18.17
C GLU A 202 -19.58 -31.19 17.70
N PRO A 203 -19.88 -31.02 16.39
CA PRO A 203 -21.13 -30.41 15.93
C PRO A 203 -22.40 -31.01 16.57
N ARG A 204 -22.45 -32.33 16.73
CA ARG A 204 -23.59 -33.02 17.37
C ARG A 204 -23.57 -32.90 18.88
N ILE A 205 -22.39 -33.01 19.50
CA ILE A 205 -22.23 -32.84 20.94
C ILE A 205 -22.66 -31.43 21.33
N PHE A 206 -22.23 -30.39 20.61
CA PHE A 206 -22.67 -29.01 20.83
C PHE A 206 -24.18 -28.81 20.62
N ALA A 207 -24.76 -29.31 19.52
CA ALA A 207 -26.21 -29.25 19.29
C ALA A 207 -27.00 -29.87 20.46
N ALA A 208 -26.54 -31.03 20.94
CA ALA A 208 -27.14 -31.74 22.06
C ALA A 208 -26.95 -30.99 23.40
N LEU A 209 -25.76 -30.45 23.68
CA LEU A 209 -25.49 -29.64 24.88
C LEU A 209 -26.35 -28.36 24.92
N GLN A 210 -26.52 -27.69 23.78
CA GLN A 210 -27.34 -26.47 23.70
C GLN A 210 -28.84 -26.77 23.86
N SER A 211 -29.34 -27.87 23.28
CA SER A 211 -30.76 -28.23 23.33
C SER A 211 -31.21 -28.95 24.61
N ALA A 212 -30.35 -29.80 25.20
CA ALA A 212 -30.69 -30.63 26.35
C ALA A 212 -31.15 -29.78 27.55
N LYS A 213 -32.32 -30.14 28.10
CA LYS A 213 -32.86 -29.58 29.35
C LYS A 213 -32.40 -30.34 30.59
N VAL A 214 -31.91 -31.58 30.43
CA VAL A 214 -31.23 -32.32 31.48
C VAL A 214 -29.93 -32.91 30.96
N MET A 215 -28.83 -32.74 31.68
CA MET A 215 -27.64 -33.59 31.55
C MET A 215 -27.58 -34.56 32.73
N ILE A 216 -27.32 -35.82 32.43
CA ILE A 216 -26.95 -36.85 33.40
C ILE A 216 -25.45 -37.10 33.22
N ALA A 217 -24.65 -36.77 34.23
CA ALA A 217 -23.21 -37.03 34.23
C ALA A 217 -22.93 -38.26 35.10
N PHE A 218 -22.44 -39.35 34.50
CA PHE A 218 -22.31 -40.64 35.16
C PHE A 218 -20.84 -41.02 35.42
N ALA A 219 -20.52 -41.45 36.64
CA ALA A 219 -19.20 -41.99 36.99
C ALA A 219 -19.22 -43.04 38.11
N SER A 220 -18.64 -44.22 37.87
CA SER A 220 -18.37 -45.24 38.90
C SER A 220 -17.02 -45.10 39.61
N LYS A 221 -16.16 -44.18 39.15
CA LYS A 221 -14.89 -43.77 39.78
C LYS A 221 -14.74 -42.25 39.67
N ARG A 222 -14.14 -41.57 40.66
CA ARG A 222 -13.88 -40.12 40.58
C ARG A 222 -13.05 -39.75 39.34
N GLU A 223 -12.07 -40.57 39.01
CA GLU A 223 -11.22 -40.48 37.81
C GLU A 223 -12.02 -40.30 36.50
N TYR A 224 -13.23 -40.86 36.41
CA TYR A 224 -14.05 -40.76 35.21
C TYR A 224 -14.72 -39.39 35.05
N TYR A 225 -15.02 -38.66 36.13
CA TYR A 225 -15.46 -37.26 36.03
C TYR A 225 -14.34 -36.32 35.60
N GLU A 226 -13.09 -36.63 35.95
CA GLU A 226 -11.90 -35.87 35.54
C GLU A 226 -11.36 -36.28 34.16
N ALA A 227 -11.83 -37.40 33.59
CA ALA A 227 -11.43 -37.86 32.28
C ALA A 227 -11.79 -36.83 31.20
N VAL A 228 -10.79 -36.32 30.49
CA VAL A 228 -10.83 -35.20 29.53
C VAL A 228 -12.19 -34.94 28.87
N TRP A 229 -12.71 -35.90 28.12
CA TRP A 229 -13.98 -35.80 27.39
C TRP A 229 -15.21 -35.61 28.30
N VAL A 230 -15.29 -36.38 29.38
CA VAL A 230 -16.38 -36.32 30.36
C VAL A 230 -16.34 -34.98 31.08
N LYS A 231 -15.14 -34.54 31.50
CA LYS A 231 -14.91 -33.21 32.10
C LYS A 231 -15.34 -32.08 31.17
N ASN A 232 -14.96 -32.16 29.89
CA ASN A 232 -15.32 -31.19 28.87
C ASN A 232 -16.85 -31.09 28.69
N GLU A 233 -17.57 -32.20 28.63
CA GLU A 233 -19.03 -32.19 28.47
C GLU A 233 -19.73 -31.56 29.70
N TRP A 234 -19.46 -32.04 30.91
CA TRP A 234 -20.18 -31.53 32.09
C TRP A 234 -19.76 -30.12 32.50
N SER A 235 -18.50 -29.71 32.30
CA SER A 235 -18.05 -28.35 32.65
C SER A 235 -18.69 -27.31 31.73
N ARG A 236 -18.81 -27.61 30.43
CA ARG A 236 -19.57 -26.79 29.46
C ARG A 236 -21.03 -26.67 29.85
N TYR A 237 -21.70 -27.77 30.22
CA TYR A 237 -23.12 -27.73 30.61
C TYR A 237 -23.35 -26.99 31.93
N ALA A 238 -22.46 -27.12 32.92
CA ALA A 238 -22.46 -26.32 34.14
C ALA A 238 -22.24 -24.82 33.84
N ALA A 239 -21.42 -24.47 32.86
CA ALA A 239 -21.24 -23.10 32.40
C ALA A 239 -22.49 -22.53 31.69
N LEU A 240 -23.25 -23.36 30.95
CA LEU A 240 -24.57 -22.96 30.41
C LEU A 240 -25.55 -22.64 31.55
N ILE A 241 -25.65 -23.52 32.56
CA ILE A 241 -26.47 -23.31 33.77
C ILE A 241 -26.09 -22.01 34.47
N LYS A 242 -24.79 -21.79 34.71
CA LYS A 242 -24.28 -20.57 35.37
C LYS A 242 -24.64 -19.31 34.59
N ARG A 243 -24.40 -19.30 33.27
CA ARG A 243 -24.71 -18.15 32.42
C ARG A 243 -26.21 -17.86 32.35
N ASP A 244 -27.05 -18.90 32.23
CA ASP A 244 -28.51 -18.72 32.27
C ASP A 244 -28.95 -18.09 33.61
N LEU A 245 -28.38 -18.50 34.74
CA LEU A 245 -28.63 -17.91 36.06
C LEU A 245 -28.11 -16.46 36.18
N GLU A 246 -26.95 -16.14 35.61
CA GLU A 246 -26.37 -14.78 35.62
C GLU A 246 -27.15 -13.80 34.71
N GLU A 247 -27.58 -14.25 33.52
CA GLU A 247 -28.32 -13.43 32.54
C GLU A 247 -29.82 -13.29 32.89
N LYS A 248 -30.47 -14.39 33.30
CA LYS A 248 -31.95 -14.50 33.38
C LYS A 248 -32.46 -14.68 34.80
N LYS A 249 -31.60 -14.98 35.77
CA LYS A 249 -31.93 -15.33 37.18
C LYS A 249 -32.74 -16.63 37.36
N HIS A 250 -32.98 -17.38 36.28
CA HIS A 250 -33.51 -18.74 36.29
C HIS A 250 -32.82 -19.56 35.20
N THR A 251 -32.92 -20.88 35.26
CA THR A 251 -32.50 -21.77 34.16
C THR A 251 -33.44 -22.96 34.06
N ASP A 252 -33.72 -23.37 32.83
CA ASP A 252 -34.54 -24.54 32.51
C ASP A 252 -33.66 -25.80 32.35
N ARG A 253 -32.36 -25.68 32.66
CA ARG A 253 -31.35 -26.75 32.57
C ARG A 253 -31.12 -27.39 33.93
N LEU A 254 -30.94 -28.70 33.94
CA LEU A 254 -30.66 -29.48 35.14
C LEU A 254 -29.46 -30.41 34.89
N LEU A 255 -28.40 -30.25 35.68
CA LEU A 255 -27.27 -31.19 35.70
C LEU A 255 -27.44 -32.13 36.90
N ILE A 256 -27.45 -33.43 36.65
CA ILE A 256 -27.55 -34.46 37.67
C ILE A 256 -26.25 -35.29 37.68
N PRO A 257 -25.35 -35.10 38.66
CA PRO A 257 -24.27 -36.04 38.92
C PRO A 257 -24.85 -37.37 39.42
N MET A 258 -24.50 -38.48 38.78
CA MET A 258 -24.89 -39.83 39.17
C MET A 258 -23.64 -40.66 39.41
N PHE A 259 -23.44 -41.10 40.65
CA PHE A 259 -22.15 -41.63 41.07
C PHE A 259 -22.22 -42.86 41.95
N GLN A 260 -21.21 -43.71 41.81
CA GLN A 260 -21.02 -44.94 42.60
C GLN A 260 -19.60 -44.95 43.18
N HIS A 261 -19.40 -45.66 44.30
CA HIS A 261 -18.09 -45.86 44.97
C HIS A 261 -17.31 -44.59 45.36
N MET A 262 -17.97 -43.43 45.41
CA MET A 262 -17.47 -42.16 45.92
C MET A 262 -18.60 -41.43 46.66
N LYS A 263 -18.26 -40.47 47.51
CA LYS A 263 -19.25 -39.63 48.22
C LYS A 263 -19.54 -38.30 47.50
N HIS A 264 -20.59 -37.61 47.92
CA HIS A 264 -20.91 -36.27 47.43
C HIS A 264 -19.77 -35.25 47.68
N GLU A 265 -19.07 -35.33 48.82
CA GLU A 265 -17.93 -34.47 49.15
C GLU A 265 -16.66 -34.80 48.34
N GLU A 266 -16.67 -35.90 47.58
CA GLU A 266 -15.56 -36.34 46.71
C GLU A 266 -15.79 -35.92 45.24
N LEU A 267 -16.96 -35.38 44.90
CA LEU A 267 -17.26 -34.82 43.57
C LEU A 267 -16.42 -33.56 43.27
N PRO A 268 -16.13 -33.26 41.98
CA PRO A 268 -15.68 -31.95 41.53
C PRO A 268 -16.59 -30.83 42.04
N GLU A 269 -16.03 -29.67 42.40
CA GLU A 269 -16.77 -28.57 43.07
C GLU A 269 -18.03 -28.14 42.31
N ALA A 270 -17.91 -27.97 40.99
CA ALA A 270 -19.03 -27.58 40.12
C ALA A 270 -20.10 -28.67 39.94
N LEU A 271 -19.80 -29.95 40.19
CA LEU A 271 -20.80 -31.02 40.25
C LEU A 271 -21.43 -31.10 41.65
N ARG A 272 -20.64 -30.86 42.70
CA ARG A 272 -21.08 -30.83 44.09
C ARG A 272 -22.08 -29.71 44.38
N SER A 273 -21.93 -28.55 43.73
CA SER A 273 -22.85 -27.42 43.87
C SER A 273 -24.21 -27.59 43.15
N MET A 274 -24.42 -28.70 42.43
CA MET A 274 -25.67 -28.95 41.71
C MET A 274 -26.82 -29.33 42.65
N PRO A 275 -28.04 -28.78 42.46
CA PRO A 275 -29.16 -28.92 43.39
C PRO A 275 -29.86 -30.29 43.35
N SER A 276 -29.36 -31.24 42.58
CA SER A 276 -29.87 -32.61 42.48
C SER A 276 -28.77 -33.55 42.01
N TYR A 277 -28.62 -34.69 42.67
CA TYR A 277 -27.65 -35.74 42.37
C TYR A 277 -28.25 -37.10 42.74
N VAL A 278 -27.62 -38.20 42.30
CA VAL A 278 -28.01 -39.56 42.69
C VAL A 278 -26.79 -40.36 43.14
N GLU A 279 -26.71 -40.64 44.44
CA GLU A 279 -25.70 -41.55 45.01
C GLU A 279 -26.21 -43.00 44.92
N MET A 280 -25.56 -43.80 44.08
CA MET A 280 -26.05 -45.12 43.70
C MET A 280 -25.94 -46.19 44.78
N MET A 281 -25.10 -45.99 45.80
CA MET A 281 -24.87 -46.96 46.86
C MET A 281 -25.79 -46.77 48.09
N THR A 282 -26.40 -45.60 48.23
CA THR A 282 -27.29 -45.25 49.36
C THR A 282 -28.76 -45.22 48.96
N SER A 283 -29.07 -44.92 47.69
CA SER A 283 -30.43 -45.00 47.16
C SER A 283 -30.94 -46.44 47.04
N ALA A 284 -32.14 -46.69 47.54
CA ALA A 284 -32.81 -48.00 47.45
C ALA A 284 -33.26 -48.35 46.02
N ASN A 285 -33.35 -47.36 45.11
CA ASN A 285 -33.64 -47.59 43.69
C ASN A 285 -33.11 -46.40 42.85
N PRO A 286 -31.79 -46.33 42.60
CA PRO A 286 -31.15 -45.19 41.93
C PRO A 286 -31.77 -44.92 40.55
N LYS A 287 -32.19 -45.99 39.87
CA LYS A 287 -32.84 -45.89 38.55
C LYS A 287 -34.18 -45.16 38.63
N SER A 288 -35.05 -45.52 39.58
CA SER A 288 -36.35 -44.87 39.72
C SER A 288 -36.22 -43.43 40.22
N GLU A 289 -35.23 -43.16 41.08
CA GLU A 289 -34.92 -41.81 41.57
C GLU A 289 -34.50 -40.87 40.44
N LEU A 290 -33.50 -41.25 39.64
CA LEU A 290 -33.07 -40.48 38.47
C LEU A 290 -34.22 -40.17 37.50
N LEU A 291 -35.03 -41.19 37.19
CA LEU A 291 -36.17 -41.04 36.28
C LEU A 291 -37.28 -40.15 36.88
N ASN A 292 -37.41 -40.10 38.20
CA ASN A 292 -38.33 -39.20 38.89
C ASN A 292 -37.79 -37.76 38.94
N LEU A 293 -36.48 -37.54 39.06
CA LEU A 293 -35.85 -36.22 38.92
C LEU A 293 -36.07 -35.67 37.50
N VAL A 294 -35.73 -36.45 36.47
CA VAL A 294 -35.97 -36.10 35.05
C VAL A 294 -37.46 -35.81 34.82
N ALA A 295 -38.36 -36.73 35.17
CA ALA A 295 -39.80 -36.55 34.96
C ALA A 295 -40.38 -35.39 35.80
N GLY A 296 -39.80 -35.09 36.96
CA GLY A 296 -40.16 -33.94 37.79
C GLY A 296 -39.78 -32.62 37.12
N HIS A 297 -38.58 -32.53 36.55
CA HIS A 297 -38.10 -31.37 35.80
C HIS A 297 -39.01 -31.06 34.58
N PHE A 298 -39.26 -32.05 33.73
CA PHE A 298 -40.15 -31.91 32.57
C PHE A 298 -41.63 -31.71 32.92
N LYS A 299 -42.06 -32.01 34.16
CA LYS A 299 -43.40 -31.65 34.67
C LYS A 299 -43.46 -30.21 35.16
N ARG A 300 -42.42 -29.71 35.84
CA ARG A 300 -42.31 -28.29 36.23
C ARG A 300 -42.28 -27.40 34.99
N GLY A 301 -41.45 -27.73 34.00
CA GLY A 301 -41.41 -27.07 32.69
C GLY A 301 -42.65 -27.26 31.79
N LYS A 302 -43.75 -27.82 32.31
CA LYS A 302 -45.08 -27.84 31.67
C LYS A 302 -46.15 -27.09 32.49
N ALA A 303 -45.83 -26.62 33.69
CA ALA A 303 -46.74 -25.84 34.53
C ALA A 303 -46.78 -24.36 34.14
N GLU A 304 -45.65 -23.80 33.69
CA GLU A 304 -45.54 -22.41 33.22
C GLU A 304 -45.99 -22.32 31.75
N ASN A 305 -47.29 -22.47 31.52
CA ASN A 305 -47.90 -22.32 30.21
C ASN A 305 -48.49 -20.90 30.04
N VAL A 306 -48.56 -20.42 28.79
CA VAL A 306 -48.68 -18.99 28.43
C VAL A 306 -49.99 -18.31 28.91
N SER A 307 -50.94 -19.09 29.43
CA SER A 307 -52.20 -18.60 30.01
C SER A 307 -52.03 -17.67 31.22
N ASP A 308 -51.09 -17.92 32.12
CA ASP A 308 -51.01 -17.18 33.38
C ASP A 308 -50.28 -15.83 33.26
N ILE A 309 -49.29 -15.73 32.36
CA ILE A 309 -48.63 -14.46 32.01
C ILE A 309 -49.67 -13.44 31.48
N LEU A 310 -50.64 -13.91 30.67
CA LEU A 310 -51.75 -13.10 30.17
C LEU A 310 -52.78 -12.67 31.25
N ARG A 311 -52.60 -13.14 32.49
CA ARG A 311 -53.39 -12.73 33.66
C ARG A 311 -52.70 -11.60 34.43
N GLU A 312 -51.37 -11.66 34.62
CA GLU A 312 -50.61 -10.58 35.27
C GLU A 312 -50.49 -9.31 34.41
N VAL A 313 -50.47 -9.46 33.08
CA VAL A 313 -50.54 -8.33 32.12
C VAL A 313 -51.82 -7.47 32.27
N ARG A 314 -52.82 -7.92 33.04
CA ARG A 314 -54.01 -7.14 33.41
C ARG A 314 -54.03 -6.63 34.86
N GLY A 315 -53.03 -6.96 35.68
CA GLY A 315 -52.98 -6.57 37.10
C GLY A 315 -52.22 -5.27 37.38
N SER A 316 -51.07 -5.06 36.72
CA SER A 316 -50.11 -4.03 37.12
C SER A 316 -49.66 -3.17 35.93
N SER A 317 -50.28 -2.01 35.75
CA SER A 317 -49.74 -0.95 34.91
C SER A 317 -48.64 -0.17 35.65
N LEU A 318 -47.44 -0.04 35.09
CA LEU A 318 -46.51 1.09 35.28
C LEU A 318 -45.34 0.96 34.28
N THR A 319 -45.11 2.02 33.47
CA THR A 319 -43.85 2.42 32.77
C THR A 319 -42.84 1.35 32.33
N GLY A 320 -42.40 1.21 31.06
CA GLY A 320 -42.65 1.99 29.82
C GLY A 320 -41.73 1.52 28.66
N ARG A 321 -42.02 1.89 27.40
CA ARG A 321 -41.19 1.56 26.20
C ARG A 321 -39.91 2.42 26.15
N GLY A 322 -38.79 2.04 25.51
CA GLY A 322 -38.38 0.86 24.72
C GLY A 322 -36.84 0.86 24.53
N ALA A 323 -36.19 -0.25 24.12
CA ALA A 323 -35.84 -0.61 22.73
C ALA A 323 -34.81 0.33 22.04
N ALA A 324 -33.74 -0.11 21.36
CA ALA A 324 -33.28 -1.47 20.97
C ALA A 324 -31.77 -1.52 20.59
N SER A 325 -31.25 -2.75 20.33
CA SER A 325 -30.08 -3.12 19.46
C SER A 325 -28.68 -2.53 19.73
N GLY A 326 -27.57 -3.29 19.58
CA GLY A 326 -27.40 -4.71 19.23
C GLY A 326 -25.93 -5.07 18.90
N GLU A 327 -25.62 -6.37 18.79
CA GLU A 327 -24.49 -6.99 18.02
C GLU A 327 -23.03 -6.51 18.33
N SER A 328 -22.23 -7.31 19.08
CA SER A 328 -21.23 -8.29 18.58
C SER A 328 -20.00 -7.67 17.85
N ALA A 329 -18.75 -7.60 18.39
CA ALA A 329 -17.72 -8.68 18.47
C ALA A 329 -16.75 -8.77 17.22
N ALA A 330 -15.55 -9.40 17.20
CA ALA A 330 -14.24 -9.24 17.91
C ALA A 330 -13.01 -10.22 17.56
N ARG A 331 -12.60 -11.28 18.31
CA ARG A 331 -11.36 -12.17 18.18
C ARG A 331 -11.46 -13.53 17.40
N SER A 332 -10.31 -14.08 16.94
CA SER A 332 -9.60 -15.36 17.36
C SER A 332 -9.23 -16.45 16.33
N GLY A 333 -8.21 -17.28 16.69
CA GLY A 333 -7.35 -18.21 15.90
C GLY A 333 -7.99 -19.37 15.10
N GLY A 334 -7.46 -20.60 15.00
CA GLY A 334 -6.09 -21.11 15.20
C GLY A 334 -5.95 -22.64 14.95
N GLY A 335 -5.00 -23.10 14.11
CA GLY A 335 -4.91 -24.44 13.47
C GLY A 335 -4.35 -25.67 14.23
N LEU A 336 -3.46 -26.42 13.53
CA LEU A 336 -2.38 -27.36 13.98
C LEU A 336 -2.80 -28.84 14.31
N SER A 337 -2.04 -29.97 14.50
CA SER A 337 -0.60 -30.44 14.67
C SER A 337 -0.25 -31.69 13.80
N GLY A 338 0.74 -32.63 13.93
CA GLY A 338 1.96 -32.69 14.78
C GLY A 338 2.70 -34.05 15.04
N GLY A 339 3.74 -34.45 14.27
CA GLY A 339 4.77 -35.45 14.71
C GLY A 339 5.51 -36.25 13.60
N ALA A 340 6.48 -37.16 13.82
CA ALA A 340 7.41 -37.47 14.95
C ALA A 340 8.42 -38.63 14.59
N GLY A 341 9.59 -38.78 15.26
CA GLY A 341 10.37 -40.06 15.28
C GLY A 341 11.94 -40.06 15.27
N SER A 342 12.57 -40.58 16.35
CA SER A 342 13.99 -41.02 16.49
C SER A 342 15.15 -39.98 16.42
N GLY A 343 16.25 -40.27 17.13
CA GLY A 343 17.45 -39.44 17.20
C GLY A 343 18.63 -40.00 16.41
N LEU A 344 19.38 -39.12 15.74
CA LEU A 344 20.51 -39.43 14.85
C LEU A 344 21.51 -38.26 14.92
N GLU A 345 22.80 -38.53 14.75
CA GLU A 345 23.87 -37.52 14.64
C GLU A 345 23.55 -36.44 13.59
N GLU A 346 24.23 -35.30 13.67
CA GLU A 346 24.13 -34.19 12.70
C GLU A 346 24.80 -34.58 11.37
N SER A 347 24.14 -35.49 10.63
CA SER A 347 24.53 -35.90 9.28
C SER A 347 24.68 -34.68 8.38
N MET A 348 25.69 -34.72 7.52
CA MET A 348 25.94 -33.74 6.47
C MET A 348 24.66 -33.33 5.71
N GLU A 349 23.78 -34.29 5.43
CA GLU A 349 22.50 -34.07 4.75
C GLU A 349 21.54 -33.15 5.54
N LYS A 350 21.55 -33.22 6.88
CA LYS A 350 20.80 -32.30 7.75
C LYS A 350 21.42 -30.91 7.74
N THR A 351 22.75 -30.82 7.85
CA THR A 351 23.49 -29.55 7.82
C THR A 351 23.27 -28.82 6.49
N ARG A 352 23.34 -29.54 5.37
CA ARG A 352 23.04 -29.10 4.00
C ARG A 352 21.59 -28.64 3.84
N MET A 353 20.64 -29.37 4.42
CA MET A 353 19.22 -29.00 4.39
C MET A 353 18.96 -27.71 5.18
N LEU A 354 19.56 -27.56 6.38
CA LEU A 354 19.50 -26.32 7.16
C LEU A 354 20.17 -25.14 6.42
N ALA A 355 21.32 -25.37 5.80
CA ALA A 355 22.01 -24.39 4.97
C ALA A 355 21.16 -23.94 3.78
N THR A 356 20.47 -24.87 3.11
CA THR A 356 19.53 -24.59 2.00
C THR A 356 18.32 -23.78 2.46
N VAL A 357 17.78 -24.03 3.67
CA VAL A 357 16.70 -23.21 4.24
C VAL A 357 17.18 -21.78 4.54
N ARG A 358 18.37 -21.62 5.13
CA ARG A 358 18.99 -20.30 5.35
C ARG A 358 19.24 -19.55 4.03
N LEU A 359 19.70 -20.27 3.01
CA LEU A 359 19.95 -19.72 1.68
C LEU A 359 18.67 -19.16 1.04
N VAL A 360 17.56 -19.91 1.06
CA VAL A 360 16.26 -19.45 0.52
C VAL A 360 15.71 -18.27 1.33
N ASN A 361 15.91 -18.27 2.65
CA ASN A 361 15.54 -17.16 3.53
C ASN A 361 16.40 -15.89 3.36
N LYS A 362 17.48 -15.94 2.57
CA LYS A 362 18.47 -14.86 2.35
C LYS A 362 19.40 -14.60 3.55
N ASP A 363 19.50 -15.56 4.46
CA ASP A 363 20.45 -15.57 5.58
C ASP A 363 21.86 -16.00 5.07
N PHE A 364 22.40 -15.27 4.09
CA PHE A 364 23.51 -15.74 3.24
C PHE A 364 24.81 -16.05 4.02
N GLU A 365 25.17 -15.24 5.01
CA GLU A 365 26.35 -15.48 5.87
C GLU A 365 26.19 -16.73 6.75
N GLU A 366 24.96 -17.04 7.22
CA GLU A 366 24.69 -18.26 7.96
C GLU A 366 24.63 -19.48 7.04
N ALA A 367 24.04 -19.35 5.86
CA ALA A 367 24.02 -20.38 4.83
C ALA A 367 25.46 -20.76 4.43
N GLU A 368 26.34 -19.78 4.20
CA GLU A 368 27.75 -20.00 3.87
C GLU A 368 28.47 -20.78 4.98
N GLN A 369 28.29 -20.39 6.24
CA GLN A 369 28.88 -21.08 7.39
C GLN A 369 28.37 -22.52 7.53
N LEU A 370 27.08 -22.76 7.25
CA LEU A 370 26.47 -24.09 7.32
C LEU A 370 26.90 -24.98 6.15
N PHE A 371 27.03 -24.47 4.92
CA PHE A 371 27.62 -25.26 3.82
C PHE A 371 29.11 -25.54 4.05
N ARG A 372 29.89 -24.58 4.57
CA ARG A 372 31.29 -24.84 5.02
C ARG A 372 31.35 -25.92 6.11
N ARG A 373 30.38 -25.97 7.03
CA ARG A 373 30.27 -27.04 8.04
C ARG A 373 29.87 -28.39 7.43
N ALA A 374 28.91 -28.40 6.49
CA ALA A 374 28.47 -29.60 5.80
C ALA A 374 29.61 -30.24 5.00
N LEU A 375 30.41 -29.44 4.30
CA LEU A 375 31.63 -29.87 3.60
C LEU A 375 32.64 -30.54 4.56
N GLY A 376 32.84 -29.97 5.75
CA GLY A 376 33.73 -30.51 6.78
C GLY A 376 33.22 -31.76 7.52
N GLN A 377 32.04 -32.28 7.18
CA GLN A 377 31.48 -33.51 7.74
C GLN A 377 31.73 -34.72 6.80
N PRO A 378 31.75 -35.97 7.31
CA PRO A 378 32.08 -37.14 6.50
C PRO A 378 31.20 -37.27 5.24
N GLY A 379 31.84 -37.35 4.07
CA GLY A 379 31.19 -37.39 2.76
C GLY A 379 30.79 -36.02 2.18
N GLY A 380 30.89 -34.93 2.94
CA GLY A 380 30.44 -33.60 2.54
C GLY A 380 31.18 -32.99 1.35
N GLU A 381 32.51 -33.11 1.31
CA GLU A 381 33.33 -32.64 0.20
C GLU A 381 33.01 -33.33 -1.14
N ILE A 382 32.39 -34.52 -1.10
CA ILE A 382 32.05 -35.36 -2.26
C ILE A 382 30.62 -35.05 -2.75
N ASP A 383 29.83 -34.27 -2.00
CA ASP A 383 28.48 -33.89 -2.38
C ASP A 383 28.48 -32.58 -3.22
N PRO A 384 28.08 -32.60 -4.50
CA PRO A 384 28.03 -31.41 -5.33
C PRO A 384 27.03 -30.35 -4.84
N GLU A 385 25.99 -30.75 -4.10
CA GLU A 385 24.97 -29.83 -3.57
C GLU A 385 25.54 -28.91 -2.48
N ASN A 386 26.52 -29.37 -1.69
CA ASN A 386 27.19 -28.53 -0.70
C ASN A 386 28.02 -27.43 -1.36
N TRP A 387 28.76 -27.77 -2.41
CA TRP A 387 29.56 -26.81 -3.18
C TRP A 387 28.68 -25.83 -3.97
N LEU A 388 27.58 -26.30 -4.56
CA LEU A 388 26.60 -25.45 -5.25
C LEU A 388 25.88 -24.52 -4.26
N GLY A 389 25.50 -25.02 -3.09
CA GLY A 389 24.91 -24.24 -1.99
C GLY A 389 25.87 -23.17 -1.45
N LEU A 390 27.15 -23.51 -1.30
CA LEU A 390 28.18 -22.55 -0.92
C LEU A 390 28.35 -21.44 -1.96
N MET A 391 28.39 -21.78 -3.25
CA MET A 391 28.42 -20.81 -4.36
C MET A 391 27.22 -19.86 -4.31
N MET A 392 26.01 -20.41 -4.18
CA MET A 392 24.78 -19.61 -4.07
C MET A 392 24.81 -18.69 -2.84
N SER A 393 25.36 -19.14 -1.71
CA SER A 393 25.47 -18.35 -0.48
C SER A 393 26.40 -17.14 -0.68
N VAL A 394 27.62 -17.37 -1.14
CA VAL A 394 28.63 -16.32 -1.39
C VAL A 394 28.15 -15.30 -2.44
N ARG A 395 27.32 -15.74 -3.39
CA ARG A 395 26.74 -14.88 -4.44
C ARG A 395 25.37 -14.27 -4.10
N ASN A 396 24.86 -14.45 -2.87
CA ASN A 396 23.57 -13.94 -2.41
C ASN A 396 22.36 -14.43 -3.27
N ILE A 397 22.39 -15.69 -3.70
CA ILE A 397 21.37 -16.32 -4.55
C ILE A 397 20.42 -17.15 -3.69
N ALA A 398 19.14 -16.81 -3.64
CA ALA A 398 18.14 -17.45 -2.78
C ALA A 398 17.68 -18.83 -3.30
N GLY A 399 18.59 -19.80 -3.36
CA GLY A 399 18.34 -21.18 -3.77
C GLY A 399 18.22 -21.39 -5.28
N LYS A 400 17.92 -22.63 -5.68
CA LYS A 400 17.93 -23.08 -7.09
C LYS A 400 16.90 -22.35 -7.98
N GLU A 401 15.77 -21.93 -7.42
CA GLU A 401 14.75 -21.16 -8.16
C GLU A 401 15.27 -19.76 -8.52
N ALA A 402 15.89 -19.06 -7.57
CA ALA A 402 16.56 -17.79 -7.84
C ALA A 402 17.71 -17.98 -8.85
N LEU A 403 18.50 -19.06 -8.71
CA LEU A 403 19.59 -19.40 -9.62
C LEU A 403 19.11 -19.61 -11.07
N ALA A 404 17.93 -20.18 -11.29
CA ALA A 404 17.35 -20.33 -12.63
C ALA A 404 17.06 -18.98 -13.33
N SER A 405 16.85 -17.91 -12.55
CA SER A 405 16.65 -16.53 -13.03
C SER A 405 17.91 -15.64 -12.97
N TYR A 406 19.03 -16.19 -12.49
CA TYR A 406 20.25 -15.43 -12.21
C TYR A 406 20.99 -15.07 -13.51
N ASP A 407 21.53 -13.86 -13.60
CA ASP A 407 22.06 -13.25 -14.82
C ASP A 407 23.60 -13.13 -14.86
N THR A 408 24.28 -13.67 -13.85
CA THR A 408 25.74 -13.60 -13.73
C THR A 408 26.35 -15.00 -13.90
N PRO A 409 27.24 -15.23 -14.89
CA PRO A 409 27.79 -16.55 -15.16
C PRO A 409 28.48 -17.17 -13.95
N VAL A 410 28.26 -18.47 -13.75
CA VAL A 410 28.82 -19.27 -12.65
C VAL A 410 30.01 -20.13 -13.08
N ASP A 411 30.30 -20.20 -14.38
CA ASP A 411 31.36 -21.06 -14.94
C ASP A 411 32.74 -20.84 -14.32
N ASP A 412 33.10 -19.57 -14.08
CA ASP A 412 34.41 -19.18 -13.52
C ASP A 412 34.46 -19.28 -11.97
N ASP A 413 33.41 -19.76 -11.31
CA ASP A 413 33.33 -19.80 -9.84
C ASP A 413 34.05 -21.02 -9.25
N GLU A 414 34.92 -20.78 -8.26
CA GLU A 414 35.71 -21.82 -7.61
C GLU A 414 34.83 -22.91 -6.95
N TYR A 415 33.68 -22.53 -6.39
CA TYR A 415 32.78 -23.46 -5.74
C TYR A 415 31.90 -24.21 -6.76
N TYR A 416 31.49 -23.56 -7.85
CA TYR A 416 30.80 -24.23 -8.96
C TYR A 416 31.69 -25.27 -9.67
N GLN A 417 32.99 -24.97 -9.87
CA GLN A 417 33.94 -25.93 -10.43
C GLN A 417 34.16 -27.15 -9.51
N LYS A 418 34.13 -26.96 -8.17
CA LYS A 418 34.16 -28.08 -7.22
C LYS A 418 32.86 -28.90 -7.25
N ALA A 419 31.70 -28.25 -7.38
CA ALA A 419 30.43 -28.95 -7.58
C ALA A 419 30.47 -29.82 -8.85
N LEU A 420 31.00 -29.31 -9.96
CA LEU A 420 31.20 -30.09 -11.19
C LEU A 420 32.16 -31.27 -11.02
N ALA A 421 33.26 -31.09 -10.27
CA ALA A 421 34.25 -32.14 -10.04
C ALA A 421 33.72 -33.31 -9.18
N CYS A 422 32.74 -33.05 -8.32
CA CYS A 422 32.13 -34.05 -7.43
C CYS A 422 30.81 -34.64 -7.98
N ALA A 423 30.25 -34.06 -9.05
CA ALA A 423 28.95 -34.48 -9.58
C ALA A 423 29.00 -35.79 -10.39
N SER A 424 27.89 -36.53 -10.36
CA SER A 424 27.69 -37.71 -11.21
C SER A 424 27.56 -37.31 -12.70
N GLY A 425 27.69 -38.29 -13.61
CA GLY A 425 27.48 -38.06 -15.06
C GLY A 425 26.08 -37.57 -15.45
N GLU A 426 25.13 -37.56 -14.51
CA GLU A 426 23.82 -36.91 -14.64
C GLU A 426 23.86 -35.48 -14.08
N GLY A 427 24.33 -35.30 -12.84
CA GLY A 427 24.45 -33.99 -12.20
C GLY A 427 25.36 -33.01 -12.94
N ILE A 428 26.41 -33.49 -13.61
CA ILE A 428 27.25 -32.68 -14.51
C ILE A 428 26.41 -32.04 -15.62
N ARG A 429 25.43 -32.77 -16.18
CA ARG A 429 24.55 -32.24 -17.24
C ARG A 429 23.57 -31.19 -16.70
N GLU A 430 23.08 -31.38 -15.48
CA GLU A 430 22.21 -30.40 -14.81
C GLU A 430 22.96 -29.12 -14.47
N LEU A 431 24.16 -29.23 -13.90
CA LEU A 431 25.03 -28.08 -13.62
C LEU A 431 25.38 -27.32 -14.90
N GLN A 432 25.82 -28.01 -15.96
CA GLN A 432 26.11 -27.39 -17.26
C GLN A 432 24.89 -26.67 -17.86
N LYS A 433 23.68 -27.22 -17.68
CA LYS A 433 22.42 -26.57 -18.08
C LYS A 433 22.14 -25.32 -17.23
N ILE A 434 22.36 -25.36 -15.92
CA ILE A 434 22.23 -24.18 -15.03
C ILE A 434 23.19 -23.07 -15.48
N ALA A 435 24.45 -23.38 -15.76
CA ALA A 435 25.40 -22.37 -16.24
C ALA A 435 25.05 -21.82 -17.64
N ALA A 436 24.51 -22.66 -18.54
CA ALA A 436 23.95 -22.19 -19.81
C ALA A 436 22.80 -21.19 -19.61
N ASN A 437 21.83 -21.52 -18.75
CA ASN A 437 20.75 -20.60 -18.39
C ASN A 437 21.30 -19.27 -17.82
N CYS A 438 22.30 -19.30 -16.94
CA CYS A 438 22.90 -18.07 -16.39
C CYS A 438 23.53 -17.16 -17.47
N ARG A 439 24.10 -17.75 -18.53
CA ARG A 439 24.63 -16.99 -19.68
C ARG A 439 23.51 -16.42 -20.56
N GLU A 440 22.48 -17.20 -20.85
CA GLU A 440 21.31 -16.74 -21.61
C GLU A 440 20.56 -15.62 -20.88
N ASN A 441 20.41 -15.73 -19.55
CA ASN A 441 19.88 -14.69 -18.67
C ASN A 441 20.75 -13.42 -18.74
N ARG A 442 22.09 -13.54 -18.70
CA ARG A 442 23.01 -12.39 -18.84
C ARG A 442 22.80 -11.63 -20.14
N ASP A 443 22.78 -12.34 -21.25
CA ASP A 443 22.68 -11.75 -22.58
C ASP A 443 21.28 -11.14 -22.80
N TRP A 444 20.24 -11.79 -22.26
CA TRP A 444 18.88 -11.24 -22.23
C TRP A 444 18.78 -9.99 -21.35
N ALA A 445 19.38 -9.97 -20.16
CA ALA A 445 19.40 -8.83 -19.25
C ALA A 445 20.11 -7.62 -19.88
N GLN A 446 21.33 -7.82 -20.42
CA GLN A 446 22.07 -6.76 -21.11
C GLN A 446 21.34 -6.25 -22.36
N LYS A 447 20.70 -7.13 -23.13
CA LYS A 447 19.89 -6.74 -24.29
C LYS A 447 18.69 -5.90 -23.83
N THR A 448 17.97 -6.38 -22.82
CA THR A 448 16.81 -5.70 -22.22
C THR A 448 17.18 -4.32 -21.67
N GLU A 449 18.33 -4.18 -21.00
CA GLU A 449 18.82 -2.89 -20.52
C GLU A 449 19.15 -1.92 -21.67
N LYS A 450 19.88 -2.38 -22.69
CA LYS A 450 20.23 -1.57 -23.88
C LYS A 450 18.96 -1.10 -24.62
N GLU A 451 17.95 -1.95 -24.73
CA GLU A 451 16.67 -1.63 -25.37
C GLU A 451 15.84 -0.66 -24.53
N ARG A 452 15.76 -0.84 -23.20
CA ARG A 452 15.16 0.13 -22.27
C ARG A 452 15.86 1.49 -22.33
N ALA A 453 17.19 1.52 -22.38
CA ALA A 453 17.96 2.77 -22.46
C ALA A 453 17.71 3.52 -23.78
N GLN A 454 17.58 2.80 -24.90
CA GLN A 454 17.17 3.37 -26.19
C GLN A 454 15.74 3.92 -26.13
N CYS A 455 14.80 3.16 -25.54
CA CYS A 455 13.42 3.59 -25.32
C CYS A 455 13.35 4.91 -24.51
N GLU A 456 14.04 4.98 -23.36
CA GLU A 456 14.11 6.18 -22.52
C GLU A 456 14.74 7.38 -23.25
N ALA A 457 15.78 7.17 -24.04
CA ALA A 457 16.39 8.22 -24.86
C ALA A 457 15.43 8.71 -25.96
N LYS A 458 14.70 7.80 -26.62
CA LYS A 458 13.67 8.08 -27.64
C LYS A 458 12.53 8.91 -27.05
N VAL A 459 11.99 8.52 -25.89
CA VAL A 459 10.93 9.26 -25.18
C VAL A 459 11.38 10.67 -24.79
N ARG A 460 12.55 10.81 -24.15
CA ARG A 460 13.09 12.14 -23.78
C ARG A 460 13.31 13.04 -25.00
N SER A 461 13.89 12.48 -26.06
CA SER A 461 14.10 13.19 -27.34
C SER A 461 12.80 13.68 -27.97
N LEU A 462 11.75 12.85 -27.99
CA LEU A 462 10.42 13.24 -28.46
C LEU A 462 9.82 14.38 -27.63
N ILE A 463 9.85 14.27 -26.30
CA ILE A 463 9.36 15.30 -25.38
C ILE A 463 10.09 16.63 -25.60
N ASP A 464 11.42 16.64 -25.59
CA ASP A 464 12.19 17.89 -25.73
C ASP A 464 12.04 18.51 -27.12
N LYS A 465 12.09 17.70 -28.18
CA LYS A 465 11.93 18.14 -29.57
C LYS A 465 10.54 18.75 -29.82
N LYS A 466 9.47 18.06 -29.42
CA LYS A 466 8.09 18.48 -29.71
C LYS A 466 7.63 19.61 -28.80
N THR A 467 7.94 19.58 -27.50
CA THR A 467 7.69 20.75 -26.63
C THR A 467 8.52 21.97 -27.05
N GLY A 468 9.76 21.76 -27.52
CA GLY A 468 10.62 22.82 -28.03
C GLY A 468 10.09 23.48 -29.29
N ALA A 469 9.71 22.67 -30.29
CA ALA A 469 9.12 23.17 -31.54
C ALA A 469 7.83 23.98 -31.32
N VAL A 470 7.01 23.61 -30.33
CA VAL A 470 5.70 24.22 -30.10
C VAL A 470 5.74 25.42 -29.14
N LEU A 471 6.58 25.38 -28.09
CA LEU A 471 6.62 26.40 -27.03
C LEU A 471 7.86 27.30 -27.10
N ASP A 472 9.06 26.73 -27.33
CA ASP A 472 10.29 27.52 -27.38
C ASP A 472 10.42 28.35 -28.68
N GLU A 473 9.71 27.99 -29.77
CA GLU A 473 9.56 28.86 -30.94
C GLU A 473 8.67 30.08 -30.67
N ARG A 474 7.56 29.89 -29.92
CA ARG A 474 6.73 31.00 -29.43
C ARG A 474 7.52 31.91 -28.49
N ARG A 475 8.39 31.34 -27.66
CA ARG A 475 9.32 32.06 -26.77
C ARG A 475 10.24 33.01 -27.56
N LYS A 476 10.96 32.53 -28.58
CA LYS A 476 11.83 33.37 -29.44
C LYS A 476 11.07 34.58 -30.01
N ARG A 477 9.82 34.40 -30.43
CA ARG A 477 8.97 35.50 -30.92
C ARG A 477 8.59 36.51 -29.82
N CYS A 478 8.45 36.06 -28.57
CA CYS A 478 8.32 36.96 -27.42
C CYS A 478 9.62 37.73 -27.15
N GLU A 479 10.80 37.10 -27.24
CA GLU A 479 12.09 37.80 -27.11
C GLU A 479 12.29 38.90 -28.16
N VAL A 480 11.90 38.67 -29.41
CA VAL A 480 11.94 39.69 -30.48
C VAL A 480 11.05 40.88 -30.14
N GLN A 481 9.84 40.64 -29.64
CA GLN A 481 8.94 41.71 -29.19
C GLN A 481 9.46 42.44 -27.94
N LYS A 482 10.06 41.72 -27.00
CA LYS A 482 10.73 42.27 -25.81
C LYS A 482 11.84 43.27 -26.21
N LYS A 483 12.67 42.92 -27.21
CA LYS A 483 13.70 43.82 -27.77
C LYS A 483 13.09 45.07 -28.42
N LEU A 484 12.04 44.93 -29.24
CA LEU A 484 11.34 46.09 -29.83
C LEU A 484 10.74 47.04 -28.78
N LEU A 485 10.28 46.50 -27.64
CA LEU A 485 9.79 47.29 -26.51
C LEU A 485 10.94 47.98 -25.75
N GLU A 486 12.08 47.33 -25.56
CA GLU A 486 13.28 47.92 -24.94
C GLU A 486 13.88 49.03 -25.81
N GLU A 487 13.97 48.83 -27.12
CA GLU A 487 14.38 49.86 -28.08
C GLU A 487 13.46 51.08 -28.06
N LYS A 488 12.15 50.88 -27.87
CA LYS A 488 11.18 51.98 -27.72
C LYS A 488 11.31 52.68 -26.36
N ALA A 489 11.58 51.95 -25.28
CA ALA A 489 11.79 52.53 -23.95
C ALA A 489 13.08 53.37 -23.86
N ALA A 490 14.10 53.01 -24.66
CA ALA A 490 15.33 53.80 -24.80
C ALA A 490 15.18 55.06 -25.67
N GLU A 491 14.08 55.22 -26.41
CA GLU A 491 13.84 56.35 -27.31
C GLU A 491 13.46 57.61 -26.52
N LYS A 492 14.40 58.57 -26.41
CA LYS A 492 14.24 59.74 -25.53
C LYS A 492 13.08 60.63 -25.98
N PRO A 493 12.03 60.84 -25.16
CA PRO A 493 10.88 61.66 -25.54
C PRO A 493 11.34 63.08 -25.84
N GLY A 494 10.95 63.58 -27.02
CA GLY A 494 11.37 64.88 -27.53
C GLY A 494 12.47 64.83 -28.59
N GLN A 495 13.21 63.72 -28.79
CA GLN A 495 14.28 63.69 -29.80
C GLN A 495 13.74 63.75 -31.25
N MET A 496 12.65 63.04 -31.55
CA MET A 496 11.92 63.17 -32.83
C MET A 496 11.24 64.54 -32.99
N VAL A 497 10.65 65.07 -31.91
CA VAL A 497 10.00 66.41 -31.92
C VAL A 497 11.03 67.50 -32.18
N PHE A 498 12.21 67.39 -31.58
CA PHE A 498 13.35 68.28 -31.82
C PHE A 498 13.80 68.25 -33.29
N TRP A 499 13.95 67.06 -33.90
CA TRP A 499 14.31 66.97 -35.33
C TRP A 499 13.21 67.52 -36.26
N LEU A 500 11.92 67.31 -35.95
CA LEU A 500 10.82 67.87 -36.73
C LEU A 500 10.75 69.40 -36.61
N LEU A 501 10.86 69.95 -35.40
CA LEU A 501 10.95 71.39 -35.16
C LEU A 501 12.18 72.00 -35.84
N PHE A 502 13.34 71.34 -35.76
CA PHE A 502 14.58 71.76 -36.41
C PHE A 502 14.44 71.85 -37.93
N LEU A 503 13.84 70.84 -38.57
CA LEU A 503 13.63 70.84 -40.02
C LEU A 503 12.56 71.88 -40.45
N PHE A 504 11.53 72.10 -39.64
CA PHE A 504 10.48 73.10 -39.88
C PHE A 504 10.99 74.54 -39.74
N LEU A 505 11.56 74.88 -38.57
CA LEU A 505 12.15 76.21 -38.30
C LEU A 505 13.36 76.49 -39.18
N GLY A 506 14.14 75.45 -39.53
CA GLY A 506 15.34 75.56 -40.34
C GLY A 506 15.07 75.80 -41.82
N ASN A 507 14.08 75.14 -42.43
CA ASN A 507 13.90 75.18 -43.90
C ASN A 507 12.55 75.76 -44.33
N LEU A 508 11.45 75.37 -43.68
CA LEU A 508 10.10 75.71 -44.15
C LEU A 508 9.66 77.11 -43.69
N PHE A 509 10.00 77.50 -42.46
CA PHE A 509 9.68 78.83 -41.94
C PHE A 509 10.36 79.96 -42.74
N PRO A 510 11.67 79.92 -43.08
CA PRO A 510 12.29 80.93 -43.94
C PRO A 510 11.69 81.00 -45.34
N PHE A 511 11.31 79.84 -45.92
CA PHE A 511 10.66 79.78 -47.23
C PHE A 511 9.28 80.45 -47.24
N ILE A 512 8.43 80.15 -46.24
CA ILE A 512 7.11 80.79 -46.08
C ILE A 512 7.27 82.30 -45.87
N ALA A 513 8.21 82.73 -45.03
CA ALA A 513 8.46 84.15 -44.78
C ALA A 513 8.96 84.88 -46.04
N PHE A 514 9.87 84.29 -46.81
CA PHE A 514 10.36 84.85 -48.08
C PHE A 514 9.24 84.98 -49.12
N TYR A 515 8.40 83.95 -49.26
CA TYR A 515 7.25 83.97 -50.17
C TYR A 515 6.23 85.07 -49.78
N TYR A 516 5.90 85.17 -48.49
CA TYR A 516 4.96 86.16 -47.96
C TYR A 516 5.45 87.61 -48.14
N LEU A 517 6.74 87.86 -47.89
CA LEU A 517 7.34 89.19 -48.05
C LEU A 517 7.42 89.65 -49.52
N ASN A 518 7.73 88.74 -50.46
CA ASN A 518 7.75 89.08 -51.89
C ASN A 518 6.36 89.44 -52.43
N ILE A 519 5.30 88.79 -51.95
CA ILE A 519 3.94 88.98 -52.47
C ILE A 519 3.27 90.27 -51.94
N LEU A 520 3.63 90.74 -50.74
CA LEU A 520 2.95 91.87 -50.10
C LEU A 520 3.58 93.26 -50.38
N GLY A 521 4.62 93.33 -51.21
CA GLY A 521 5.00 94.54 -51.95
C GLY A 521 5.36 95.80 -51.11
N LYS A 522 5.74 95.65 -49.84
CA LYS A 522 6.08 96.79 -48.97
C LYS A 522 7.58 96.88 -48.66
N SER A 523 8.18 97.97 -49.16
CA SER A 523 9.44 98.62 -48.74
C SER A 523 10.70 97.76 -48.62
N ASP A 524 11.70 98.05 -49.45
CA ASP A 524 13.14 97.85 -49.22
C ASP A 524 13.51 96.53 -48.53
N GLY A 525 12.96 95.43 -49.07
CA GLY A 525 13.01 94.09 -48.48
C GLY A 525 14.40 93.50 -48.30
N LEU A 526 15.48 94.19 -48.73
CA LEU A 526 16.86 93.76 -48.55
C LEU A 526 17.17 93.44 -47.09
N GLY A 527 16.71 94.26 -46.13
CA GLY A 527 16.91 94.00 -44.69
C GLY A 527 16.23 92.72 -44.21
N ALA A 528 15.00 92.46 -44.66
CA ALA A 528 14.24 91.26 -44.29
C ALA A 528 14.75 89.99 -45.00
N ILE A 529 15.18 90.11 -46.27
CA ILE A 529 15.81 89.03 -47.03
C ILE A 529 17.15 88.67 -46.41
N VAL A 530 18.01 89.64 -46.09
CA VAL A 530 19.29 89.41 -45.39
C VAL A 530 19.06 88.81 -43.99
N PHE A 531 18.03 89.26 -43.26
CA PHE A 531 17.68 88.66 -41.97
C PHE A 531 17.28 87.18 -42.09
N LEU A 532 16.38 86.84 -43.02
CA LEU A 532 15.98 85.44 -43.27
C LEU A 532 17.15 84.58 -43.79
N MET A 533 18.00 85.15 -44.65
CA MET A 533 19.22 84.51 -45.13
C MET A 533 20.18 84.21 -43.98
N LEU A 534 20.46 85.15 -43.07
CA LEU A 534 21.38 84.93 -41.95
C LEU A 534 20.77 84.04 -40.86
N PHE A 535 19.45 84.07 -40.67
CA PHE A 535 18.74 83.27 -39.67
C PHE A 535 19.02 81.76 -39.80
N GLN A 536 18.94 81.19 -41.00
CA GLN A 536 19.07 79.75 -41.23
C GLN A 536 20.46 79.18 -40.87
N PRO A 537 21.61 79.68 -41.38
CA PRO A 537 22.94 79.21 -41.00
C PRO A 537 23.28 79.54 -39.54
N VAL A 538 22.81 80.66 -38.98
CA VAL A 538 23.02 80.99 -37.55
C VAL A 538 22.22 80.04 -36.65
N PHE A 539 20.97 79.74 -36.97
CA PHE A 539 20.15 78.77 -36.25
C PHE A 539 20.78 77.37 -36.29
N TYR A 540 21.26 76.92 -37.46
CA TYR A 540 22.00 75.66 -37.59
C TYR A 540 23.33 75.66 -36.83
N GLY A 541 24.07 76.77 -36.84
CA GLY A 541 25.29 76.94 -36.04
C GLY A 541 25.02 76.84 -34.53
N ILE A 542 24.00 77.55 -34.02
CA ILE A 542 23.58 77.50 -32.62
C ILE A 542 23.12 76.10 -32.22
N VAL A 543 22.37 75.39 -33.08
CA VAL A 543 21.93 74.02 -32.81
C VAL A 543 23.12 73.06 -32.77
N VAL A 544 24.04 73.13 -33.72
CA VAL A 544 25.25 72.26 -33.71
C VAL A 544 26.16 72.59 -32.53
N TRP A 545 26.35 73.87 -32.17
CA TRP A 545 27.02 74.25 -30.93
C TRP A 545 26.36 73.58 -29.71
N ARG A 546 25.03 73.68 -29.59
CA ARG A 546 24.24 73.13 -28.46
C ARG A 546 24.23 71.59 -28.42
N LEU A 547 24.50 70.93 -29.54
CA LEU A 547 24.74 69.48 -29.63
C LEU A 547 26.18 69.14 -29.21
N CYS A 548 27.19 69.81 -29.77
CA CYS A 548 28.61 69.58 -29.46
C CYS A 548 28.97 69.90 -28.00
N THR A 549 28.32 70.88 -27.36
CA THR A 549 28.52 71.17 -25.92
C THR A 549 27.95 70.09 -24.99
N LYS A 550 27.12 69.16 -25.48
CA LYS A 550 26.72 67.99 -24.69
C LYS A 550 27.79 66.91 -24.82
N LYS A 551 28.56 66.75 -23.74
CA LYS A 551 29.78 65.93 -23.58
C LYS A 551 29.64 64.40 -23.78
N GLN A 552 28.65 63.93 -24.55
CA GLN A 552 28.24 62.53 -24.72
C GLN A 552 28.13 62.06 -26.19
N ILE A 553 28.56 62.88 -27.17
CA ILE A 553 28.27 62.61 -28.61
C ILE A 553 29.53 62.65 -29.51
N LEU A 554 30.75 62.44 -28.97
CA LEU A 554 31.95 62.37 -29.82
C LEU A 554 32.05 61.07 -30.64
N ASP A 555 31.70 59.92 -30.06
CA ASP A 555 31.95 58.60 -30.66
C ASP A 555 30.84 58.09 -31.60
N THR A 556 30.06 58.97 -32.22
CA THR A 556 29.04 58.56 -33.20
C THR A 556 29.04 59.43 -34.46
N GLY A 557 28.78 58.80 -35.62
CA GLY A 557 28.66 59.45 -36.92
C GLY A 557 27.57 60.53 -37.02
N LEU A 558 26.83 60.78 -35.93
CA LEU A 558 25.90 61.90 -35.79
C LEU A 558 26.61 63.26 -35.93
N ILE A 559 27.87 63.40 -35.48
CA ILE A 559 28.66 64.63 -35.74
C ILE A 559 28.94 64.79 -37.23
N ALA A 560 29.36 63.72 -37.93
CA ALA A 560 29.59 63.77 -39.38
C ALA A 560 28.29 64.09 -40.15
N TYR A 561 27.14 63.60 -39.69
CA TYR A 561 25.83 63.95 -40.24
C TYR A 561 25.44 65.41 -39.96
N ALA A 562 25.69 65.92 -38.75
CA ALA A 562 25.45 67.31 -38.38
C ALA A 562 26.35 68.29 -39.16
N MET A 563 27.63 67.95 -39.35
CA MET A 563 28.55 68.72 -40.20
C MET A 563 28.08 68.73 -41.66
N ARG A 564 27.66 67.58 -42.20
CA ARG A 564 27.07 67.51 -43.55
C ARG A 564 25.79 68.34 -43.67
N LEU A 565 24.96 68.42 -42.63
CA LEU A 565 23.78 69.30 -42.59
C LEU A 565 24.16 70.79 -42.55
N VAL A 566 25.20 71.19 -41.82
CA VAL A 566 25.69 72.58 -41.82
C VAL A 566 26.29 72.96 -43.18
N ILE A 567 27.07 72.06 -43.79
CA ILE A 567 27.63 72.27 -45.14
C ILE A 567 26.50 72.35 -46.18
N ALA A 568 25.50 71.48 -46.11
CA ALA A 568 24.31 71.55 -46.97
C ALA A 568 23.49 72.82 -46.74
N GLY A 569 23.38 73.29 -45.49
CA GLY A 569 22.75 74.56 -45.14
C GLY A 569 23.49 75.77 -45.70
N PHE A 570 24.84 75.77 -45.67
CA PHE A 570 25.67 76.80 -46.31
C PHE A 570 25.61 76.73 -47.84
N ALA A 571 25.54 75.54 -48.44
CA ALA A 571 25.34 75.38 -49.88
C ALA A 571 23.95 75.89 -50.31
N TYR A 572 22.89 75.55 -49.56
CA TYR A 572 21.54 76.09 -49.76
C TYR A 572 21.53 77.62 -49.62
N TRP A 573 22.21 78.16 -48.60
CA TRP A 573 22.36 79.61 -48.40
C TRP A 573 23.06 80.29 -49.59
N ALA A 574 24.17 79.73 -50.09
CA ALA A 574 24.87 80.27 -51.25
C ALA A 574 24.02 80.20 -52.54
N VAL A 575 23.23 79.12 -52.72
CA VAL A 575 22.27 79.00 -53.83
C VAL A 575 21.14 80.01 -53.71
N MET A 576 20.60 80.25 -52.50
CA MET A 576 19.60 81.27 -52.25
C MET A 576 20.13 82.69 -52.46
N LEU A 577 21.40 82.95 -52.10
CA LEU A 577 22.08 84.21 -52.37
C LEU A 577 22.19 84.47 -53.88
N ALA A 578 22.65 83.47 -54.64
CA ALA A 578 22.75 83.54 -56.09
C ALA A 578 21.37 83.68 -56.78
N ALA A 579 20.37 82.91 -56.35
CA ALA A 579 19.00 82.97 -56.89
C ALA A 579 18.30 84.30 -56.58
N SER A 580 18.64 84.97 -55.47
CA SER A 580 18.13 86.30 -55.14
C SER A 580 18.80 87.41 -55.97
N PHE A 581 20.03 87.20 -56.42
CA PHE A 581 20.72 88.12 -57.34
C PHE A 581 20.33 87.91 -58.81
N LEU A 582 19.94 86.70 -59.21
CA LEU A 582 19.45 86.37 -60.55
C LEU A 582 18.02 85.79 -60.50
N MET A 583 17.03 86.69 -60.45
CA MET A 583 15.61 86.34 -60.59
C MET A 583 15.32 85.68 -61.96
N SER A 584 15.47 84.36 -62.01
CA SER A 584 15.35 83.54 -63.20
C SER A 584 14.69 82.20 -62.86
N HIS A 585 14.01 81.59 -63.83
CA HIS A 585 13.24 80.35 -63.60
C HIS A 585 14.09 79.18 -63.07
N ALA A 586 15.41 79.20 -63.28
CA ALA A 586 16.34 78.21 -62.74
C ALA A 586 16.38 78.19 -61.19
N GLY A 587 16.28 79.36 -60.54
CA GLY A 587 16.26 79.45 -59.08
C GLY A 587 15.00 78.80 -58.47
N ILE A 588 13.86 78.96 -59.13
CA ILE A 588 12.58 78.34 -58.74
C ILE A 588 12.66 76.81 -58.87
N LEU A 589 13.26 76.31 -59.95
CA LEU A 589 13.46 74.87 -60.16
C LEU A 589 14.36 74.27 -59.06
N PHE A 590 15.45 74.95 -58.69
CA PHE A 590 16.35 74.50 -57.63
C PHE A 590 15.69 74.50 -56.24
N LEU A 591 14.84 75.49 -55.95
CA LEU A 591 14.01 75.54 -54.74
C LEU A 591 13.07 74.33 -54.64
N ILE A 592 12.40 73.95 -55.73
CA ILE A 592 11.51 72.78 -55.77
C ILE A 592 12.29 71.49 -55.51
N LEU A 593 13.49 71.33 -56.08
CA LEU A 593 14.35 70.17 -55.86
C LEU A 593 14.84 70.09 -54.40
N ALA A 594 15.23 71.21 -53.79
CA ALA A 594 15.62 71.27 -52.38
C ALA A 594 14.44 70.91 -51.45
N ALA A 595 13.24 71.43 -51.73
CA ALA A 595 12.02 71.07 -51.01
C ALA A 595 11.73 69.56 -51.11
N ALA A 596 11.76 68.98 -52.32
CA ALA A 596 11.55 67.55 -52.53
C ALA A 596 12.57 66.68 -51.78
N ALA A 597 13.86 67.06 -51.78
CA ALA A 597 14.90 66.36 -51.02
C ALA A 597 14.67 66.41 -49.50
N SER A 598 14.20 67.55 -48.97
CA SER A 598 13.83 67.67 -47.55
C SER A 598 12.65 66.77 -47.18
N VAL A 599 11.59 66.73 -48.01
CA VAL A 599 10.43 65.86 -47.80
C VAL A 599 10.83 64.39 -47.84
N LEU A 600 11.66 63.97 -48.80
CA LEU A 600 12.16 62.59 -48.88
C LEU A 600 12.98 62.21 -47.62
N THR A 601 13.72 63.17 -47.05
CA THR A 601 14.49 62.97 -45.82
C THR A 601 13.58 62.85 -44.58
N VAL A 602 12.53 63.68 -44.49
CA VAL A 602 11.49 63.57 -43.45
C VAL A 602 10.75 62.23 -43.54
N VAL A 603 10.37 61.79 -44.74
CA VAL A 603 9.72 60.49 -44.96
C VAL A 603 10.62 59.34 -44.52
N ARG A 604 11.93 59.39 -44.81
CA ARG A 604 12.89 58.38 -44.34
C ARG A 604 13.05 58.37 -42.81
N LEU A 605 13.08 59.55 -42.17
CA LEU A 605 13.12 59.70 -40.71
C LEU A 605 11.86 59.15 -40.02
N LEU A 606 10.68 59.35 -40.61
CA LEU A 606 9.40 58.87 -40.07
C LEU A 606 9.13 57.38 -40.35
N ALA A 607 9.68 56.82 -41.44
CA ALA A 607 9.40 55.44 -41.86
C ALA A 607 9.88 54.38 -40.84
N ALA A 608 11.02 54.59 -40.18
CA ALA A 608 11.56 53.67 -39.18
C ALA A 608 10.69 53.58 -37.90
N PRO A 609 10.35 54.68 -37.19
CA PRO A 609 9.47 54.62 -36.02
C PRO A 609 8.04 54.18 -36.37
N MET A 610 7.51 54.52 -37.56
CA MET A 610 6.21 53.98 -37.99
C MET A 610 6.24 52.45 -38.16
N LYS A 611 7.31 51.88 -38.74
CA LYS A 611 7.49 50.42 -38.84
C LYS A 611 7.62 49.77 -37.45
N ARG A 612 8.42 50.33 -36.54
CA ARG A 612 8.55 49.83 -35.15
C ARG A 612 7.21 49.89 -34.40
N ALA A 613 6.48 51.01 -34.51
CA ALA A 613 5.18 51.17 -33.87
C ALA A 613 4.11 50.19 -34.39
N LYS A 614 4.12 49.88 -35.69
CA LYS A 614 3.28 48.83 -36.29
C LYS A 614 3.63 47.45 -35.73
N GLY A 615 4.91 47.05 -35.77
CA GLY A 615 5.37 45.75 -35.29
C GLY A 615 5.12 45.49 -33.80
N ILE A 616 5.16 46.53 -32.96
CA ILE A 616 4.78 46.46 -31.53
C ILE A 616 3.27 46.28 -31.35
N ARG A 617 2.43 46.89 -32.20
CA ARG A 617 0.97 46.70 -32.15
C ARG A 617 0.59 45.27 -32.52
N GLU A 618 1.13 44.78 -33.64
CA GLU A 618 0.91 43.42 -34.14
C GLU A 618 1.46 42.35 -33.18
N GLY A 619 2.59 42.64 -32.52
CA GLY A 619 3.17 41.82 -31.46
C GLY A 619 2.26 41.65 -30.26
N LYS A 620 1.56 42.71 -29.84
CA LYS A 620 0.65 42.68 -28.68
C LYS A 620 -0.65 41.96 -28.95
N SER A 621 -1.28 42.19 -30.12
CA SER A 621 -2.45 41.41 -30.52
C SER A 621 -2.14 39.93 -30.64
N TRP A 622 -0.94 39.58 -31.14
CA TRP A 622 -0.48 38.20 -31.18
C TRP A 622 -0.22 37.62 -29.78
N ALA A 623 0.43 38.37 -28.88
CA ALA A 623 0.71 37.89 -27.52
C ALA A 623 -0.58 37.59 -26.74
N ALA A 624 -1.57 38.49 -26.77
CA ALA A 624 -2.86 38.29 -26.13
C ALA A 624 -3.61 37.07 -26.70
N GLN A 625 -3.61 36.89 -28.03
CA GLN A 625 -4.19 35.72 -28.68
C GLN A 625 -3.49 34.41 -28.26
N GLN A 626 -2.16 34.40 -28.14
CA GLN A 626 -1.43 33.21 -27.66
C GLN A 626 -1.61 32.95 -26.17
N ARG A 627 -1.87 33.97 -25.36
CA ARG A 627 -2.24 33.84 -23.94
C ARG A 627 -3.58 33.12 -23.79
N GLU A 628 -4.59 33.54 -24.55
CA GLU A 628 -5.94 32.96 -24.56
C GLU A 628 -5.93 31.50 -25.06
N GLN A 629 -5.15 31.21 -26.11
CA GLN A 629 -5.03 29.86 -26.68
C GLN A 629 -4.10 28.92 -25.88
N LEU A 630 -3.38 29.40 -24.86
CA LEU A 630 -2.35 28.61 -24.17
C LEU A 630 -2.89 27.34 -23.45
N PRO A 631 -4.05 27.35 -22.76
CA PRO A 631 -4.56 26.15 -22.10
C PRO A 631 -4.93 25.03 -23.10
N GLN A 632 -5.67 25.38 -24.15
CA GLN A 632 -6.03 24.44 -25.23
C GLN A 632 -4.77 23.87 -25.90
N LEU A 633 -3.78 24.73 -26.20
CA LEU A 633 -2.49 24.33 -26.76
C LEU A 633 -1.74 23.33 -25.85
N MET A 634 -1.82 23.49 -24.53
CA MET A 634 -1.22 22.54 -23.58
C MET A 634 -1.92 21.18 -23.62
N GLU A 635 -3.25 21.14 -23.69
CA GLU A 635 -4.02 19.90 -23.74
C GLU A 635 -3.78 19.15 -25.07
N GLU A 636 -3.84 19.84 -26.21
CA GLU A 636 -3.49 19.30 -27.53
C GLU A 636 -2.06 18.76 -27.57
N LEU A 637 -1.10 19.51 -27.02
CA LEU A 637 0.31 19.12 -26.97
C LEU A 637 0.53 17.89 -26.07
N VAL A 638 -0.13 17.80 -24.91
CA VAL A 638 -0.05 16.63 -24.02
C VAL A 638 -0.70 15.42 -24.67
N LEU A 639 -1.89 15.55 -25.25
CA LEU A 639 -2.59 14.45 -25.93
C LEU A 639 -1.72 13.87 -27.06
N SER A 640 -1.22 14.75 -27.92
CA SER A 640 -0.41 14.36 -29.08
C SER A 640 1.02 13.92 -28.71
N LEU A 641 1.54 14.28 -27.53
CA LEU A 641 2.78 13.71 -26.99
C LEU A 641 2.55 12.30 -26.42
N ASN A 642 1.46 12.07 -25.70
CA ASN A 642 1.14 10.75 -25.16
C ASN A 642 0.96 9.74 -26.32
N GLN A 643 0.24 10.13 -27.38
CA GLN A 643 0.05 9.29 -28.58
C GLN A 643 1.37 8.91 -29.25
N GLU A 644 2.23 9.88 -29.58
CA GLU A 644 3.54 9.60 -30.19
C GLU A 644 4.48 8.81 -29.26
N VAL A 645 4.37 8.97 -27.94
CA VAL A 645 5.15 8.19 -26.98
C VAL A 645 4.61 6.76 -26.86
N ASP A 646 3.30 6.56 -26.83
CA ASP A 646 2.69 5.22 -26.86
C ASP A 646 3.12 4.47 -28.14
N GLU A 647 2.95 5.07 -29.32
CA GLU A 647 3.41 4.51 -30.60
C GLU A 647 4.92 4.26 -30.63
N ALA A 648 5.74 5.18 -30.10
CA ALA A 648 7.19 5.04 -30.08
C ALA A 648 7.72 4.00 -29.08
N THR A 649 6.90 3.56 -28.12
CA THR A 649 7.33 2.66 -27.03
C THR A 649 6.71 1.26 -27.09
N GLU A 650 5.67 1.04 -27.90
CA GLU A 650 4.98 -0.24 -28.04
C GLU A 650 5.92 -1.40 -28.45
N ASP A 651 6.84 -1.17 -29.40
CA ASP A 651 7.90 -2.14 -29.79
C ASP A 651 8.76 -2.60 -28.60
N TYR A 652 8.90 -1.74 -27.59
CA TYR A 652 9.70 -2.00 -26.40
C TYR A 652 8.90 -2.62 -25.25
N ARG A 653 7.56 -2.76 -25.36
CA ARG A 653 6.68 -3.30 -24.30
C ARG A 653 7.23 -4.61 -23.71
N ARG A 654 7.68 -5.53 -24.56
CA ARG A 654 8.23 -6.85 -24.20
C ARG A 654 9.46 -6.81 -23.28
N TYR A 655 10.13 -5.66 -23.17
CA TYR A 655 11.31 -5.48 -22.34
C TYR A 655 11.00 -4.96 -20.94
N TYR A 656 9.75 -4.60 -20.62
CA TYR A 656 9.35 -4.07 -19.30
C TYR A 656 8.49 -5.08 -18.53
N THR A 657 8.85 -5.34 -17.27
CA THR A 657 8.06 -6.20 -16.35
C THR A 657 6.72 -5.57 -15.94
N ASN A 658 6.64 -4.23 -15.92
CA ASN A 658 5.41 -3.48 -15.70
C ASN A 658 5.39 -2.23 -16.59
N PHE A 659 5.03 -2.43 -17.86
CA PHE A 659 4.99 -1.37 -18.87
C PHE A 659 4.00 -0.25 -18.49
N ASP A 660 2.82 -0.59 -17.98
CA ASP A 660 1.81 0.40 -17.62
C ASP A 660 2.20 1.30 -16.44
N ALA A 661 3.03 0.82 -15.51
CA ALA A 661 3.65 1.67 -14.49
C ALA A 661 4.59 2.70 -15.14
N ARG A 662 5.49 2.26 -16.02
CA ARG A 662 6.44 3.18 -16.68
C ARG A 662 5.75 4.17 -17.63
N ARG A 663 4.68 3.73 -18.30
CA ARG A 663 3.82 4.57 -19.14
C ARG A 663 3.15 5.70 -18.34
N ARG A 664 2.72 5.44 -17.09
CA ARG A 664 2.22 6.51 -16.19
C ARG A 664 3.30 7.54 -15.84
N GLU A 665 4.53 7.09 -15.61
CA GLU A 665 5.67 7.98 -15.33
C GLU A 665 6.06 8.82 -16.56
N TRP A 666 6.06 8.24 -17.78
CA TRP A 666 6.24 9.00 -19.03
C TRP A 666 5.14 10.07 -19.19
N ASN A 667 3.87 9.73 -18.97
CA ASN A 667 2.75 10.68 -19.01
C ASN A 667 2.89 11.81 -17.97
N GLN A 668 3.45 11.53 -16.78
CA GLN A 668 3.75 12.54 -15.76
C GLN A 668 4.94 13.44 -16.17
N MET A 669 5.97 12.90 -16.83
CA MET A 669 7.09 13.67 -17.39
C MET A 669 6.65 14.56 -18.57
N ILE A 670 5.74 14.08 -19.43
CA ILE A 670 5.10 14.88 -20.49
C ILE A 670 4.37 16.07 -19.88
N ARG A 671 3.44 15.84 -18.94
CA ARG A 671 2.66 16.92 -18.29
C ARG A 671 3.56 17.95 -17.59
N SER A 672 4.51 17.49 -16.77
CA SER A 672 5.39 18.40 -16.03
C SER A 672 6.36 19.18 -16.92
N SER A 673 6.83 18.60 -18.03
CA SER A 673 7.63 19.33 -19.04
C SER A 673 6.81 20.39 -19.78
N VAL A 674 5.61 20.04 -20.25
CA VAL A 674 4.68 20.97 -20.90
C VAL A 674 4.30 22.11 -19.94
N GLU A 675 3.89 21.81 -18.71
CA GLU A 675 3.57 22.81 -17.69
C GLU A 675 4.75 23.75 -17.41
N LYS A 676 5.97 23.21 -17.25
CA LYS A 676 7.16 24.00 -16.94
C LYS A 676 7.48 24.99 -18.07
N LYS A 677 7.44 24.55 -19.33
CA LYS A 677 7.66 25.44 -20.49
C LYS A 677 6.49 26.41 -20.70
N ALA A 678 5.25 25.99 -20.50
CA ALA A 678 4.07 26.86 -20.65
C ALA A 678 4.01 27.94 -19.55
N LYS A 679 4.34 27.62 -18.29
CA LYS A 679 4.46 28.60 -17.19
C LYS A 679 5.53 29.66 -17.48
N GLN A 680 6.64 29.29 -18.12
CA GLN A 680 7.66 30.24 -18.59
C GLN A 680 7.14 31.10 -19.75
N LEU A 681 6.52 30.49 -20.78
CA LEU A 681 5.96 31.22 -21.91
C LEU A 681 4.88 32.21 -21.48
N ALA A 682 4.00 31.84 -20.54
CA ALA A 682 3.01 32.72 -19.95
C ALA A 682 3.65 33.96 -19.28
N ALA A 683 4.72 33.78 -18.51
CA ALA A 683 5.44 34.88 -17.87
C ALA A 683 6.10 35.83 -18.90
N GLU A 684 6.52 35.32 -20.06
CA GLU A 684 7.09 36.13 -21.15
C GLU A 684 6.02 36.86 -21.97
N LEU A 685 4.85 36.24 -22.21
CA LEU A 685 3.67 36.89 -22.79
C LEU A 685 3.19 38.04 -21.89
N ASP A 686 3.08 37.80 -20.57
CA ASP A 686 2.82 38.81 -19.56
C ASP A 686 3.80 39.98 -19.63
N ALA A 687 5.10 39.73 -19.81
CA ALA A 687 6.11 40.79 -19.93
C ALA A 687 5.95 41.64 -21.21
N CYS A 688 5.45 41.05 -22.30
CA CYS A 688 5.14 41.76 -23.55
C CYS A 688 3.90 42.66 -23.43
N GLU A 689 2.92 42.27 -22.60
CA GLU A 689 1.73 43.07 -22.30
C GLU A 689 2.01 44.18 -21.27
N ARG A 690 2.62 43.82 -20.13
CA ARG A 690 2.74 44.70 -18.95
C ARG A 690 3.71 45.88 -19.12
N ARG A 691 4.66 45.86 -20.06
CA ARG A 691 5.57 46.98 -20.37
C ARG A 691 4.88 48.13 -21.13
N THR A 692 3.74 48.57 -20.60
CA THR A 692 2.87 49.63 -21.16
C THR A 692 2.09 50.42 -20.12
N ARG A 693 2.30 50.16 -18.82
CA ARG A 693 1.89 51.04 -17.73
C ARG A 693 3.14 51.77 -17.23
#